data_AF-L8GCK5-F1
#
_entry.id   AF-L8GCK5-F1
#
_cell.length_a   1.000
_cell.length_b   1.000
_cell.length_c   1.000
_cell.angle_alpha   90.00
_cell.angle_beta   90.00
_cell.angle_gamma   90.00
#
_symmetry.space_group_name_H-M   'P 1'
#
loop_
_entity.id
_entity.type
_entity.pdbx_description
1 polymer ?
#
loop_
_entity_poly.entity_id
_entity_poly.type
_entity_poly.pdbx_seq_one_letter_code
_entity_poly.pdbx_strand_id
1 'polypeptide(L)'
;MTSLKRSLASDPYGSNISNKVFVRSTKSGKVQKIVRELYLRQDIPCSSKLCTGCLETAPRDAGGNAAPFVLSEKPAGTKAFPQGHYLVPDTNALLNATDLFEQTSAFYDVIILQTVLEELKNRSLPLYNRLIGLTNSEDKRFYVFFNDFRLETYITRGVGETINDRNDRSVRKAVQWYGEHLTKTVKEAGGKPKQVPAVVMLSDDKENLRLAKAEGLHAVSLKEYVGSLEDADRLLDMISASQESREARDAKTAVNIYPEYYTVSKMMTGVKDGTLHQGVFNISPYNYLEGSIKVPSFDKPLLVLGRDSINRGVHGDVVVVEVLPKDQWKEPSSKIIEEEILNKNENADADDGEALVTPQERRALQEEVKKTHSKSTEGRPQPTAKVVGVLKRNWRQYVGHVDESSVSDSVKQSRKQQTVFLIPMDKKIPKIRVRTRQAGELLGKRILVTIDSWDRESRYPVGHFVRSLGELETKGAETEALLLEYDIQYRPFPKTVLDCLPKEGSDWIVPSSTEDPGWKGRQDLRGLLICSIDPVGCQDIDDALHARPLPNGNYEVGVHIADVSNFVKPNNAMDKEASIRGTTVYLVDKRIDMLPMLLGTNLCSLMPYVERYAFSAVWEITPDADIVKSSFTKSVIKSREAFSYEQAQIRIDDASQQDDLTKGMRTLLMLSKKLKQKRMDAGALSLSSPEVKVQMESETSDPIDVQTKQQLDTNSLVEEFMLLANISVATKIHEAYPQTALLRRHAAPPKSNFEELANQLKVKRGLELKHESSRALADSLDLCVDPKEKFFNTLVRIMATRCMMSAEYYVAGNFAYPEFRHYGLASEIYTHFTSPIRRYADLVAHRMLAAAIDYEQLDASMRSKGKLDGICKNINVRHRNAQQAGRASIEYYVGQALKGRIIEEEGFVMKVFSNGFVVFVPRFGIESLIRLRDLADPEPDAAFDAENYVLKTSGSREVQVELFQKVVVRISDVMEESTNKRKVKLELVSVGGK
;
A
#
# COMPACT_ATOMS: atom_id res chain seq x y z
N MET A 1 -38.21 -24.06 -29.18
CA MET A 1 -37.99 -22.99 -30.18
C MET A 1 -36.88 -23.41 -31.11
N THR A 2 -37.24 -23.56 -32.37
CA THR A 2 -36.46 -24.06 -33.50
C THR A 2 -35.21 -23.20 -33.71
N SER A 3 -34.03 -23.80 -33.57
CA SER A 3 -32.76 -23.14 -33.90
C SER A 3 -32.75 -22.85 -35.40
N LEU A 4 -32.75 -21.57 -35.78
CA LEU A 4 -32.49 -21.12 -37.15
C LEU A 4 -31.02 -21.44 -37.51
N LYS A 5 -30.73 -22.71 -37.81
CA LYS A 5 -29.56 -23.07 -38.61
C LYS A 5 -29.87 -22.66 -40.05
N ARG A 6 -29.51 -21.42 -40.43
CA ARG A 6 -29.26 -21.13 -41.84
C ARG A 6 -28.06 -21.99 -42.26
N SER A 7 -28.29 -23.00 -43.09
CA SER A 7 -27.20 -23.70 -43.77
C SER A 7 -26.66 -22.77 -44.86
N LEU A 8 -25.63 -21.98 -44.55
CA LEU A 8 -24.79 -21.37 -45.56
C LEU A 8 -23.83 -22.45 -46.08
N ALA A 9 -24.32 -23.31 -46.97
CA ALA A 9 -23.51 -24.36 -47.60
C ALA A 9 -22.62 -23.84 -48.75
N SER A 10 -22.40 -22.52 -48.85
CA SER A 10 -21.61 -21.92 -49.92
C SER A 10 -20.82 -20.67 -49.51
N ASP A 11 -20.62 -20.42 -48.21
CA ASP A 11 -19.76 -19.31 -47.76
C ASP A 11 -18.31 -19.80 -47.67
N PRO A 12 -17.36 -19.30 -48.50
CA PRO A 12 -15.95 -19.68 -48.43
C PRO A 12 -15.29 -19.33 -47.08
N TYR A 13 -15.94 -18.50 -46.26
CA TYR A 13 -15.50 -18.18 -44.89
C TYR A 13 -16.29 -18.92 -43.81
N GLY A 14 -17.18 -19.86 -44.16
CA GLY A 14 -17.97 -20.63 -43.19
C GLY A 14 -17.13 -21.46 -42.22
N SER A 15 -15.91 -21.87 -42.61
CA SER A 15 -14.93 -22.51 -41.72
C SER A 15 -14.31 -21.55 -40.69
N ASN A 16 -14.40 -20.23 -40.93
CA ASN A 16 -13.76 -19.20 -40.13
C ASN A 16 -14.71 -18.61 -39.07
N ILE A 17 -15.90 -19.18 -38.90
CA ILE A 17 -16.89 -18.75 -37.91
C ILE A 17 -17.33 -19.95 -37.08
N SER A 18 -17.19 -19.84 -35.76
CA SER A 18 -17.68 -20.80 -34.77
C SER A 18 -18.58 -20.08 -33.75
N ASN A 19 -19.20 -20.83 -32.84
CA ASN A 19 -20.04 -20.29 -31.77
C ASN A 19 -19.61 -20.82 -30.40
N LYS A 20 -19.32 -19.92 -29.45
CA LYS A 20 -19.09 -20.25 -28.04
C LYS A 20 -20.41 -20.16 -27.29
N VAL A 21 -20.92 -21.31 -26.86
CA VAL A 21 -22.19 -21.42 -26.11
C VAL A 21 -21.90 -21.81 -24.67
N PHE A 22 -22.39 -21.04 -23.71
CA PHE A 22 -22.25 -21.36 -22.29
C PHE A 22 -23.46 -20.87 -21.49
N VAL A 23 -23.63 -21.43 -20.29
CA VAL A 23 -24.72 -21.08 -19.38
C VAL A 23 -24.15 -20.27 -18.23
N ARG A 24 -24.79 -19.15 -17.90
CA ARG A 24 -24.39 -18.27 -16.81
C ARG A 24 -25.56 -18.04 -15.86
N SER A 25 -25.33 -18.27 -14.58
CA SER A 25 -26.24 -17.85 -13.52
C SER A 25 -25.97 -16.39 -13.16
N THR A 26 -27.02 -15.57 -13.14
CA THR A 26 -26.94 -14.17 -12.72
C THR A 26 -26.90 -14.07 -11.19
N LYS A 27 -26.51 -12.90 -10.65
CA LYS A 27 -26.56 -12.63 -9.19
C LYS A 27 -27.98 -12.79 -8.59
N SER A 28 -29.01 -12.72 -9.44
CA SER A 28 -30.41 -12.94 -9.05
C SER A 28 -30.86 -14.41 -9.07
N GLY A 29 -29.96 -15.34 -9.38
CA GLY A 29 -30.26 -16.78 -9.49
C GLY A 29 -30.83 -17.20 -10.85
N LYS A 30 -31.19 -16.26 -11.75
CA LYS A 30 -31.65 -16.60 -13.11
C LYS A 30 -30.54 -17.23 -13.94
N VAL A 31 -30.85 -18.32 -14.63
CA VAL A 31 -29.95 -19.03 -15.54
C VAL A 31 -30.17 -18.55 -16.96
N GLN A 32 -29.11 -18.08 -17.63
CA GLN A 32 -29.15 -17.57 -19.00
C GLN A 32 -28.20 -18.36 -19.91
N LYS A 33 -28.68 -18.76 -21.08
CA LYS A 33 -27.85 -19.30 -22.16
C LYS A 33 -27.26 -18.15 -22.95
N ILE A 34 -25.93 -18.07 -23.00
CA ILE A 34 -25.19 -17.09 -23.78
C ILE A 34 -24.62 -17.76 -25.01
N VAL A 35 -24.83 -17.15 -26.17
CA VAL A 35 -24.25 -17.55 -27.46
C VAL A 35 -23.40 -16.38 -27.95
N ARG A 36 -22.14 -16.64 -28.27
CA ARG A 36 -21.23 -15.65 -28.84
C ARG A 36 -20.63 -16.20 -30.13
N GLU A 37 -20.61 -15.38 -31.17
CA GLU A 37 -19.85 -15.65 -32.38
C GLU A 37 -18.35 -15.64 -32.07
N LEU A 38 -17.61 -16.52 -32.73
CA LEU A 38 -16.17 -16.66 -32.60
C LEU A 38 -15.55 -16.69 -33.99
N TYR A 39 -14.74 -15.69 -34.31
CA TYR A 39 -14.06 -15.58 -35.60
C TYR A 39 -12.69 -16.24 -35.53
N LEU A 40 -12.43 -17.17 -36.43
CA LEU A 40 -11.19 -17.92 -36.55
C LEU A 40 -10.31 -17.29 -37.65
N ARG A 41 -9.09 -16.94 -37.27
CA ARG A 41 -8.14 -16.15 -38.04
C ARG A 41 -6.88 -16.95 -38.35
N GLN A 42 -6.16 -16.57 -39.40
CA GLN A 42 -4.86 -17.15 -39.78
C GLN A 42 -3.68 -16.19 -39.58
N ASP A 43 -3.97 -14.90 -39.36
CA ASP A 43 -3.01 -13.81 -39.25
C ASP A 43 -2.50 -13.58 -37.82
N ILE A 44 -2.77 -14.48 -36.87
CA ILE A 44 -2.28 -14.34 -35.48
C ILE A 44 -0.80 -14.78 -35.41
N PRO A 45 0.18 -13.86 -35.24
CA PRO A 45 1.59 -14.21 -35.38
C PRO A 45 2.09 -15.13 -34.26
N CYS A 46 3.15 -15.91 -34.53
CA CYS A 46 3.81 -16.72 -33.51
C CYS A 46 4.77 -15.93 -32.60
N SER A 47 5.15 -14.71 -33.02
CA SER A 47 6.08 -13.79 -32.33
C SER A 47 7.53 -14.29 -32.19
N SER A 48 7.91 -15.37 -32.88
CA SER A 48 9.29 -15.84 -32.95
C SER A 48 10.07 -15.08 -34.00
N LYS A 49 11.21 -14.49 -33.62
CA LYS A 49 12.14 -13.82 -34.55
C LYS A 49 12.66 -14.73 -35.68
N LEU A 50 12.51 -16.05 -35.57
CA LEU A 50 12.80 -17.00 -36.64
C LEU A 50 11.78 -16.96 -37.79
N CYS A 51 10.59 -16.39 -37.57
CA CYS A 51 9.47 -16.48 -38.50
C CYS A 51 9.22 -15.17 -39.23
N THR A 52 9.62 -15.10 -40.50
CA THR A 52 9.32 -13.96 -41.38
C THR A 52 7.89 -14.02 -41.93
N GLY A 53 7.37 -15.20 -42.24
CA GLY A 53 6.03 -15.36 -42.81
C GLY A 53 4.91 -14.84 -41.90
N CYS A 54 4.99 -15.12 -40.59
CA CYS A 54 4.03 -14.55 -39.63
C CYS A 54 4.13 -13.02 -39.52
N LEU A 55 5.31 -12.44 -39.72
CA LEU A 55 5.54 -10.99 -39.63
C LEU A 55 4.92 -10.27 -40.83
N GLU A 56 5.00 -10.86 -42.02
CA GLU A 56 4.39 -10.33 -43.24
C GLU A 56 2.85 -10.30 -43.15
N THR A 57 2.25 -11.35 -42.60
CA THR A 57 0.81 -11.45 -42.42
C THR A 57 0.30 -10.78 -41.13
N ALA A 58 1.19 -10.28 -40.26
CA ALA A 58 0.81 -9.77 -38.96
C ALA A 58 -0.17 -8.58 -39.08
N PRO A 59 -1.16 -8.47 -38.18
CA PRO A 59 -2.07 -7.33 -38.16
C PRO A 59 -1.30 -6.06 -37.87
N ARG A 60 -1.61 -5.00 -38.63
CA ARG A 60 -1.03 -3.67 -38.45
C ARG A 60 -1.93 -2.81 -37.59
N ASP A 61 -1.33 -1.98 -36.76
CA ASP A 61 -2.06 -0.98 -35.97
C ASP A 61 -2.58 0.17 -36.85
N ALA A 62 -3.28 1.12 -36.24
CA ALA A 62 -3.83 2.29 -36.96
C ALA A 62 -2.75 3.18 -37.61
N GLY A 63 -1.49 3.07 -37.17
CA GLY A 63 -0.33 3.75 -37.76
C GLY A 63 0.37 2.93 -38.85
N GLY A 64 -0.14 1.75 -39.20
CA GLY A 64 0.43 0.85 -40.21
C GLY A 64 1.59 -0.02 -39.72
N ASN A 65 1.88 -0.02 -38.41
CA ASN A 65 3.00 -0.76 -37.84
C ASN A 65 2.56 -2.14 -37.37
N ALA A 66 3.36 -3.17 -37.65
CA ALA A 66 3.18 -4.50 -37.05
C ALA A 66 3.85 -4.53 -35.67
N ALA A 67 3.26 -5.26 -34.72
CA ALA A 67 3.87 -5.46 -33.42
C ALA A 67 5.22 -6.21 -33.57
N PRO A 68 6.29 -5.77 -32.90
CA PRO A 68 7.58 -6.42 -33.00
C PRO A 68 7.54 -7.83 -32.39
N PHE A 69 8.28 -8.76 -33.00
CA PHE A 69 8.39 -10.12 -32.51
C PHE A 69 9.33 -10.18 -31.30
N VAL A 70 8.82 -10.71 -30.19
CA VAL A 70 9.51 -10.62 -28.90
C VAL A 70 10.32 -11.87 -28.56
N LEU A 71 9.94 -13.05 -29.05
CA LEU A 71 10.62 -14.30 -28.72
C LEU A 71 11.96 -14.41 -29.47
N SER A 72 13.01 -14.80 -28.75
CA SER A 72 14.38 -14.86 -29.27
C SER A 72 14.54 -15.89 -30.39
N GLU A 73 15.38 -15.59 -31.37
CA GLU A 73 15.84 -16.57 -32.37
C GLU A 73 16.76 -17.65 -31.77
N LYS A 74 17.39 -17.34 -30.64
CA LYS A 74 18.29 -18.21 -29.87
C LYS A 74 17.86 -18.19 -28.41
N PRO A 75 16.78 -18.91 -28.04
CA PRO A 75 16.35 -18.98 -26.65
C PRO A 75 17.39 -19.70 -25.77
N ALA A 76 17.31 -19.48 -24.46
CA ALA A 76 18.24 -20.08 -23.51
C ALA A 76 18.13 -21.61 -23.51
N GLY A 77 19.27 -22.31 -23.60
CA GLY A 77 19.35 -23.76 -23.54
C GLY A 77 19.44 -24.31 -22.12
N THR A 78 19.07 -25.58 -21.94
CA THR A 78 19.26 -26.34 -20.70
C THR A 78 19.96 -27.66 -20.99
N LYS A 79 20.31 -28.42 -19.95
CA LYS A 79 20.82 -29.80 -20.11
C LYS A 79 19.88 -30.69 -20.91
N ALA A 80 18.56 -30.53 -20.72
CA ALA A 80 17.54 -31.27 -21.45
C ALA A 80 17.30 -30.72 -22.87
N PHE A 81 17.46 -29.40 -23.06
CA PHE A 81 17.21 -28.71 -24.32
C PHE A 81 18.41 -27.82 -24.72
N PRO A 82 19.52 -28.41 -25.21
CA PRO A 82 20.77 -27.68 -25.44
C PRO A 82 20.69 -26.65 -26.58
N GLN A 83 19.71 -26.76 -27.47
CA GLN A 83 19.50 -25.83 -28.60
C GLN A 83 18.54 -24.68 -28.26
N GLY A 84 18.13 -24.57 -26.99
CA GLY A 84 17.15 -23.58 -26.54
C GLY A 84 15.71 -24.08 -26.64
N HIS A 85 14.84 -23.46 -25.86
CA HIS A 85 13.42 -23.82 -25.80
C HIS A 85 12.50 -22.62 -25.54
N TYR A 86 11.25 -22.73 -25.99
CA TYR A 86 10.14 -21.87 -25.59
C TYR A 86 9.26 -22.59 -24.58
N LEU A 87 8.79 -21.87 -23.56
CA LEU A 87 7.93 -22.42 -22.52
C LEU A 87 6.47 -22.11 -22.77
N VAL A 88 5.60 -23.09 -22.60
CA VAL A 88 4.14 -22.95 -22.67
C VAL A 88 3.53 -23.45 -21.35
N PRO A 89 3.36 -22.58 -20.35
CA PRO A 89 2.78 -22.98 -19.08
C PRO A 89 1.25 -23.13 -19.18
N ASP A 90 0.72 -24.09 -18.42
CA ASP A 90 -0.70 -24.23 -18.16
C ASP A 90 -1.19 -23.24 -17.07
N THR A 91 -2.49 -23.28 -16.77
CA THR A 91 -3.09 -22.40 -15.76
C THR A 91 -2.53 -22.68 -14.36
N ASN A 92 -2.32 -23.94 -13.99
CA ASN A 92 -1.91 -24.31 -12.64
C ASN A 92 -0.46 -23.94 -12.34
N ALA A 93 0.45 -24.10 -13.30
CA ALA A 93 1.84 -23.67 -13.18
C ALA A 93 1.95 -22.16 -12.89
N LEU A 94 1.12 -21.35 -13.57
CA LEU A 94 1.08 -19.90 -13.30
C LEU A 94 0.44 -19.59 -11.94
N LEU A 95 -0.67 -20.24 -11.58
CA LEU A 95 -1.33 -20.04 -10.29
C LEU A 95 -0.40 -20.35 -9.10
N ASN A 96 0.39 -21.41 -9.22
CA ASN A 96 1.22 -21.93 -8.13
C ASN A 96 2.60 -21.28 -8.06
N ALA A 97 3.07 -20.66 -9.13
CA ALA A 97 4.45 -20.21 -9.24
C ALA A 97 4.65 -18.91 -10.05
N THR A 98 3.69 -17.99 -10.02
CA THR A 98 3.86 -16.68 -10.70
C THR A 98 5.15 -15.97 -10.22
N ASP A 99 5.47 -16.03 -8.92
CA ASP A 99 6.69 -15.43 -8.37
C ASP A 99 7.98 -16.00 -9.00
N LEU A 100 7.95 -17.28 -9.42
CA LEU A 100 9.06 -17.93 -10.12
C LEU A 100 9.20 -17.42 -11.57
N PHE A 101 8.08 -17.20 -12.28
CA PHE A 101 8.09 -16.64 -13.64
C PHE A 101 8.59 -15.18 -13.67
N GLU A 102 8.58 -14.47 -12.54
CA GLU A 102 9.12 -13.11 -12.40
C GLU A 102 10.64 -13.07 -12.14
N GLN A 103 11.28 -14.19 -11.80
CA GLN A 103 12.72 -14.24 -11.52
C GLN A 103 13.55 -13.91 -12.75
N THR A 104 14.52 -13.00 -12.63
CA THR A 104 15.33 -12.53 -13.76
C THR A 104 16.23 -13.62 -14.36
N SER A 105 16.70 -14.60 -13.57
CA SER A 105 17.67 -15.62 -14.02
C SER A 105 17.09 -16.81 -14.81
N ALA A 106 15.76 -16.98 -14.86
CA ALA A 106 15.11 -18.11 -15.54
C ALA A 106 13.83 -17.69 -16.28
N PHE A 107 13.20 -18.56 -17.08
CA PHE A 107 11.92 -18.27 -17.77
C PHE A 107 11.97 -17.04 -18.68
N TYR A 108 12.84 -17.05 -19.69
CA TYR A 108 13.01 -15.88 -20.56
C TYR A 108 11.99 -15.81 -21.68
N ASP A 109 11.83 -16.88 -22.44
CA ASP A 109 10.97 -16.96 -23.64
C ASP A 109 9.72 -17.79 -23.32
N VAL A 110 8.62 -17.11 -23.01
CA VAL A 110 7.39 -17.73 -22.49
C VAL A 110 6.19 -17.35 -23.36
N ILE A 111 5.44 -18.35 -23.81
CA ILE A 111 4.22 -18.21 -24.61
C ILE A 111 3.02 -18.45 -23.70
N ILE A 112 2.25 -17.40 -23.46
CA ILE A 112 1.03 -17.44 -22.68
C ILE A 112 -0.16 -17.60 -23.63
N LEU A 113 -0.90 -18.70 -23.49
CA LEU A 113 -2.08 -18.94 -24.32
C LEU A 113 -3.27 -18.10 -23.85
N GLN A 114 -4.10 -17.62 -24.78
CA GLN A 114 -5.36 -16.93 -24.47
C GLN A 114 -6.25 -17.74 -23.53
N THR A 115 -6.38 -19.06 -23.75
CA THR A 115 -7.20 -19.93 -22.90
C THR A 115 -6.70 -19.92 -21.44
N VAL A 116 -5.38 -20.02 -21.25
CA VAL A 116 -4.73 -19.97 -19.93
C VAL A 116 -4.90 -18.59 -19.29
N LEU A 117 -4.73 -17.53 -20.08
CA LEU A 117 -4.86 -16.15 -19.62
C LEU A 117 -6.30 -15.81 -19.20
N GLU A 118 -7.32 -16.26 -19.95
CA GLU A 118 -8.73 -16.10 -19.60
C GLU A 118 -9.10 -16.87 -18.33
N GLU A 119 -8.59 -18.10 -18.18
CA GLU A 119 -8.81 -18.89 -16.97
C GLU A 119 -8.16 -18.25 -15.74
N LEU A 120 -6.90 -17.81 -15.87
CA LEU A 120 -6.17 -17.10 -14.84
C LEU A 120 -6.92 -15.82 -14.42
N LYS A 121 -7.43 -15.03 -15.38
CA LYS A 121 -8.23 -13.83 -15.08
C LYS A 121 -9.50 -14.14 -14.28
N ASN A 122 -10.16 -15.25 -14.59
CA ASN A 122 -11.39 -15.65 -13.91
C ASN A 122 -11.10 -16.20 -12.49
N ARG A 123 -9.95 -16.84 -12.29
CA ARG A 123 -9.52 -17.37 -10.98
C ARG A 123 -8.86 -16.31 -10.09
N SER A 124 -7.98 -15.49 -10.65
CA SER A 124 -7.20 -14.47 -9.95
C SER A 124 -6.86 -13.29 -10.87
N LEU A 125 -7.68 -12.23 -10.80
CA LEU A 125 -7.41 -10.97 -11.50
C LEU A 125 -6.06 -10.33 -11.13
N PRO A 126 -5.58 -10.37 -9.87
CA PRO A 126 -4.24 -9.88 -9.53
C PRO A 126 -3.11 -10.60 -10.28
N LEU A 127 -3.14 -11.94 -10.36
CA LEU A 127 -2.13 -12.71 -11.09
C LEU A 127 -2.19 -12.43 -12.59
N TYR A 128 -3.40 -12.27 -13.14
CA TYR A 128 -3.57 -11.81 -14.52
C TYR A 128 -2.88 -10.47 -14.76
N ASN A 129 -3.07 -9.49 -13.88
CA ASN A 129 -2.42 -8.17 -14.03
C ASN A 129 -0.89 -8.27 -13.92
N ARG A 130 -0.36 -9.09 -13.01
CA ARG A 130 1.10 -9.37 -12.90
C ARG A 130 1.65 -9.96 -14.20
N LEU A 131 0.97 -10.97 -14.75
CA LEU A 131 1.37 -11.63 -15.99
C LEU A 131 1.32 -10.68 -17.20
N ILE A 132 0.29 -9.83 -17.29
CA ILE A 132 0.25 -8.76 -18.30
C ILE A 132 1.40 -7.76 -18.10
N GLY A 133 1.76 -7.45 -16.86
CA GLY A 133 2.94 -6.66 -16.55
C GLY A 133 4.21 -7.27 -17.17
N LEU A 134 4.40 -8.59 -17.06
CA LEU A 134 5.53 -9.30 -17.66
C LEU A 134 5.58 -9.19 -19.19
N THR A 135 4.42 -9.14 -19.87
CA THR A 135 4.38 -8.96 -21.34
C THR A 135 4.84 -7.58 -21.80
N ASN A 136 4.88 -6.60 -20.89
CA ASN A 136 5.39 -5.26 -21.15
C ASN A 136 6.82 -5.05 -20.62
N SER A 137 7.43 -6.08 -20.03
CA SER A 137 8.79 -6.03 -19.50
C SER A 137 9.81 -6.20 -20.63
N GLU A 138 10.96 -5.52 -20.54
CA GLU A 138 12.07 -5.70 -21.49
C GLU A 138 13.02 -6.85 -21.09
N ASP A 139 13.12 -7.13 -19.79
CA ASP A 139 13.98 -8.20 -19.25
C ASP A 139 13.46 -9.61 -19.58
N LYS A 140 12.17 -9.70 -19.93
CA LYS A 140 11.42 -10.94 -20.14
C LYS A 140 10.69 -10.91 -21.46
N ARG A 141 10.72 -12.03 -22.19
CA ARG A 141 10.08 -12.16 -23.51
C ARG A 141 8.81 -13.00 -23.37
N PHE A 142 7.77 -12.35 -22.85
CA PHE A 142 6.46 -12.97 -22.68
C PHE A 142 5.55 -12.55 -23.84
N TYR A 143 4.96 -13.53 -24.51
CA TYR A 143 4.05 -13.30 -25.64
C TYR A 143 2.69 -13.93 -25.38
N VAL A 144 1.61 -13.16 -25.58
CA VAL A 144 0.24 -13.69 -25.52
C VAL A 144 -0.17 -14.19 -26.90
N PHE A 145 -0.35 -15.50 -27.02
CA PHE A 145 -0.81 -16.14 -28.24
C PHE A 145 -2.32 -16.43 -28.19
N PHE A 146 -3.07 -15.83 -29.12
CA PHE A 146 -4.53 -15.94 -29.20
C PHE A 146 -4.99 -17.26 -29.84
N ASN A 147 -4.69 -18.37 -29.15
CA ASN A 147 -4.94 -19.73 -29.64
C ASN A 147 -6.42 -20.05 -29.90
N ASP A 148 -7.35 -19.45 -29.15
CA ASP A 148 -8.79 -19.64 -29.34
C ASP A 148 -9.35 -18.87 -30.55
N PHE A 149 -8.62 -17.88 -31.06
CA PHE A 149 -8.97 -17.14 -32.28
C PHE A 149 -8.19 -17.61 -33.50
N ARG A 150 -7.20 -18.49 -33.35
CA ARG A 150 -6.43 -19.01 -34.49
C ARG A 150 -7.05 -20.30 -35.01
N LEU A 151 -7.28 -20.37 -36.32
CA LEU A 151 -7.98 -21.48 -36.98
C LEU A 151 -7.34 -22.84 -36.69
N GLU A 152 -6.03 -22.94 -36.74
CA GLU A 152 -5.28 -24.21 -36.64
C GLU A 152 -5.16 -24.74 -35.20
N THR A 153 -5.31 -23.86 -34.21
CA THR A 153 -5.20 -24.21 -32.79
C THR A 153 -6.55 -24.22 -32.06
N TYR A 154 -7.61 -23.70 -32.68
CA TYR A 154 -8.94 -23.70 -32.11
C TYR A 154 -9.48 -25.13 -31.96
N ILE A 155 -10.06 -25.41 -30.79
CA ILE A 155 -10.70 -26.70 -30.51
C ILE A 155 -12.10 -26.51 -29.92
N THR A 156 -13.01 -27.40 -30.31
CA THR A 156 -14.36 -27.51 -29.75
C THR A 156 -14.37 -28.44 -28.53
N ARG A 157 -15.29 -28.17 -27.60
CA ARG A 157 -15.54 -29.04 -26.46
C ARG A 157 -16.27 -30.32 -26.91
N GLY A 158 -15.74 -31.48 -26.54
CA GLY A 158 -16.32 -32.79 -26.80
C GLY A 158 -17.58 -33.06 -25.95
N VAL A 159 -18.35 -34.07 -26.34
CA VAL A 159 -19.53 -34.51 -25.58
C VAL A 159 -19.07 -35.15 -24.28
N GLY A 160 -19.56 -34.68 -23.13
CA GLY A 160 -19.17 -35.19 -21.81
C GLY A 160 -17.80 -34.71 -21.29
N GLU A 161 -17.00 -34.05 -22.12
CA GLU A 161 -15.70 -33.46 -21.74
C GLU A 161 -15.92 -32.31 -20.74
N THR A 162 -15.11 -32.21 -19.68
CA THR A 162 -15.19 -31.06 -18.77
C THR A 162 -14.56 -29.81 -19.42
N ILE A 163 -14.74 -28.64 -18.81
CA ILE A 163 -14.05 -27.44 -19.32
C ILE A 163 -12.54 -27.48 -19.08
N ASN A 164 -12.12 -28.15 -18.00
CA ASN A 164 -10.71 -28.33 -17.65
C ASN A 164 -10.01 -29.19 -18.70
N ASP A 165 -10.56 -30.38 -18.99
CA ASP A 165 -9.98 -31.29 -19.99
C ASP A 165 -9.88 -30.65 -21.38
N ARG A 166 -10.89 -29.83 -21.75
CA ARG A 166 -10.85 -29.05 -22.97
C ARG A 166 -9.70 -28.05 -22.95
N ASN A 167 -9.52 -27.30 -21.86
CA ASN A 167 -8.45 -26.31 -21.75
C ASN A 167 -7.08 -26.99 -21.83
N ASP A 168 -6.88 -28.11 -21.14
CA ASP A 168 -5.63 -28.89 -21.17
C ASP A 168 -5.32 -29.39 -22.59
N ARG A 169 -6.33 -29.90 -23.29
CA ARG A 169 -6.21 -30.27 -24.71
C ARG A 169 -5.90 -29.08 -25.61
N SER A 170 -6.39 -27.89 -25.28
CA SER A 170 -6.08 -26.65 -26.00
C SER A 170 -4.61 -26.27 -25.85
N VAL A 171 -4.04 -26.45 -24.65
CA VAL A 171 -2.60 -26.23 -24.40
C VAL A 171 -1.77 -27.19 -25.23
N ARG A 172 -2.08 -28.49 -25.19
CA ARG A 172 -1.39 -29.52 -25.98
C ARG A 172 -1.46 -29.25 -27.47
N LYS A 173 -2.63 -28.83 -27.99
CA LYS A 173 -2.80 -28.47 -29.40
C LYS A 173 -1.93 -27.28 -29.82
N ALA A 174 -1.81 -26.27 -28.96
CA ALA A 174 -0.95 -25.11 -29.24
C ALA A 174 0.54 -25.49 -29.22
N VAL A 175 0.97 -26.33 -28.28
CA VAL A 175 2.35 -26.84 -28.21
C VAL A 175 2.71 -27.64 -29.47
N GLN A 176 1.81 -28.53 -29.89
CA GLN A 176 1.95 -29.28 -31.14
C GLN A 176 2.11 -28.32 -32.34
N TRP A 177 1.20 -27.35 -32.47
CA TRP A 177 1.22 -26.40 -33.57
C TRP A 177 2.50 -25.57 -33.62
N TYR A 178 2.98 -25.07 -32.48
CA TYR A 178 4.24 -24.32 -32.42
C TYR A 178 5.43 -25.17 -32.86
N GLY A 179 5.51 -26.43 -32.43
CA GLY A 179 6.59 -27.34 -32.83
C GLY A 179 6.60 -27.61 -34.34
N GLU A 180 5.43 -27.89 -34.92
CA GLU A 180 5.26 -28.10 -36.37
C GLU A 180 5.55 -26.81 -37.17
N HIS A 181 5.03 -25.67 -36.71
CA HIS A 181 5.16 -24.36 -37.35
C HIS A 181 6.62 -23.88 -37.39
N LEU A 182 7.34 -23.96 -36.27
CA LEU A 182 8.74 -23.55 -36.20
C LEU A 182 9.64 -24.47 -37.05
N THR A 183 9.36 -25.78 -37.05
CA THR A 183 10.08 -26.74 -37.91
C THR A 183 9.90 -26.39 -39.39
N LYS A 184 8.67 -26.06 -39.81
CA LYS A 184 8.39 -25.62 -41.17
C LYS A 184 9.11 -24.30 -41.51
N THR A 185 9.03 -23.32 -40.61
CA THR A 185 9.63 -22.00 -40.77
C THR A 185 11.15 -22.08 -40.99
N VAL A 186 11.85 -22.83 -40.14
CA VAL A 186 13.31 -23.00 -40.25
C VAL A 186 13.69 -23.73 -41.54
N LYS A 187 12.88 -24.73 -41.95
CA LYS A 187 13.08 -25.45 -43.21
C LYS A 187 12.91 -24.55 -44.43
N GLU A 188 11.91 -23.68 -44.43
CA GLU A 188 11.66 -22.69 -45.50
C GLU A 188 12.78 -21.64 -45.59
N ALA A 189 13.39 -21.29 -44.46
CA ALA A 189 14.57 -20.41 -44.40
C ALA A 189 15.91 -21.12 -44.75
N GLY A 190 15.89 -22.39 -45.17
CA GLY A 190 17.10 -23.16 -45.51
C GLY A 190 17.91 -23.65 -44.30
N GLY A 191 17.36 -23.55 -43.09
CA GLY A 191 17.98 -23.98 -41.84
C GLY A 191 17.92 -25.50 -41.61
N LYS A 192 18.80 -26.00 -40.74
CA LYS A 192 18.84 -27.43 -40.37
C LYS A 192 17.83 -27.70 -39.24
N PRO A 193 17.24 -28.91 -39.14
CA PRO A 193 16.32 -29.28 -38.05
C PRO A 193 16.92 -29.08 -36.64
N LYS A 194 18.24 -29.18 -36.51
CA LYS A 194 18.98 -28.95 -35.25
C LYS A 194 18.97 -27.49 -34.77
N GLN A 195 18.46 -26.54 -35.57
CA GLN A 195 18.35 -25.11 -35.23
C GLN A 195 16.96 -24.72 -34.70
N VAL A 196 16.02 -25.66 -34.63
CA VAL A 196 14.66 -25.39 -34.13
C VAL A 196 14.65 -25.48 -32.61
N PRO A 197 14.21 -24.42 -31.89
CA PRO A 197 14.06 -24.49 -30.44
C PRO A 197 12.94 -25.45 -30.05
N ALA A 198 13.12 -26.18 -28.95
CA ALA A 198 12.08 -27.07 -28.43
C ALA A 198 10.89 -26.25 -27.88
N VAL A 199 9.67 -26.77 -27.97
CA VAL A 199 8.47 -26.15 -27.37
C VAL A 199 8.03 -27.02 -26.21
N VAL A 200 8.17 -26.52 -24.99
CA VAL A 200 8.06 -27.31 -23.76
C VAL A 200 6.82 -26.88 -22.99
N MET A 201 5.90 -27.81 -22.79
CA MET A 201 4.72 -27.63 -21.94
C MET A 201 5.11 -27.78 -20.47
N LEU A 202 4.72 -26.80 -19.64
CA LEU A 202 4.83 -26.89 -18.17
C LEU A 202 3.43 -27.10 -17.60
N SER A 203 3.23 -28.20 -16.89
CA SER A 203 1.94 -28.58 -16.30
C SER A 203 2.18 -29.41 -15.04
N ASP A 204 1.46 -29.11 -13.97
CA ASP A 204 1.47 -29.95 -12.75
C ASP A 204 0.29 -30.94 -12.73
N ASP A 205 -0.58 -30.92 -13.76
CA ASP A 205 -1.58 -31.96 -13.97
C ASP A 205 -0.93 -33.25 -14.52
N LYS A 206 -0.97 -34.30 -13.71
CA LYS A 206 -0.38 -35.62 -14.01
C LYS A 206 -1.00 -36.26 -15.25
N GLU A 207 -2.30 -36.11 -15.46
CA GLU A 207 -3.00 -36.71 -16.60
C GLU A 207 -2.69 -35.93 -17.89
N ASN A 208 -2.65 -34.60 -17.81
CA ASN A 208 -2.25 -33.77 -18.95
C ASN A 208 -0.80 -34.07 -19.40
N LEU A 209 0.13 -34.23 -18.44
CA LEU A 209 1.50 -34.66 -18.72
C LEU A 209 1.56 -36.04 -19.39
N ARG A 210 0.78 -37.02 -18.89
CA ARG A 210 0.71 -38.37 -19.44
C ARG A 210 0.24 -38.35 -20.90
N LEU A 211 -0.83 -37.60 -21.18
CA LEU A 211 -1.39 -37.45 -22.52
C LEU A 211 -0.43 -36.72 -23.47
N ALA A 212 0.22 -35.64 -23.03
CA ALA A 212 1.19 -34.91 -23.83
C ALA A 212 2.39 -35.80 -24.23
N LYS A 213 2.91 -36.60 -23.30
CA LYS A 213 3.98 -37.57 -23.58
C LYS A 213 3.53 -38.65 -24.57
N ALA A 214 2.30 -39.14 -24.47
CA ALA A 214 1.72 -40.09 -25.42
C ALA A 214 1.55 -39.49 -26.84
N GLU A 215 1.32 -38.19 -26.93
CA GLU A 215 1.24 -37.42 -28.18
C GLU A 215 2.62 -37.02 -28.75
N GLY A 216 3.72 -37.41 -28.08
CA GLY A 216 5.10 -37.10 -28.50
C GLY A 216 5.52 -35.65 -28.24
N LEU A 217 4.79 -34.92 -27.40
CA LEU A 217 5.09 -33.53 -27.05
C LEU A 217 6.12 -33.46 -25.91
N HIS A 218 6.97 -32.44 -25.92
CA HIS A 218 7.83 -32.14 -24.78
C HIS A 218 7.00 -31.57 -23.63
N ALA A 219 6.84 -32.34 -22.56
CA ALA A 219 6.05 -31.97 -21.40
C ALA A 219 6.72 -32.44 -20.12
N VAL A 220 6.88 -31.52 -19.16
CA VAL A 220 7.51 -31.75 -17.87
C VAL A 220 6.72 -31.03 -16.76
N SER A 221 6.80 -31.54 -15.53
CA SER A 221 6.25 -30.80 -14.39
C SER A 221 7.08 -29.55 -14.11
N LEU A 222 6.50 -28.57 -13.41
CA LEU A 222 7.23 -27.36 -13.08
C LEU A 222 8.44 -27.69 -12.19
N LYS A 223 8.26 -28.60 -11.22
CA LYS A 223 9.32 -29.07 -10.32
C LYS A 223 10.46 -29.75 -11.07
N GLU A 224 10.16 -30.63 -12.03
CA GLU A 224 11.17 -31.30 -12.87
C GLU A 224 11.97 -30.30 -13.71
N TYR A 225 11.27 -29.32 -14.32
CA TYR A 225 11.92 -28.29 -15.12
C TYR A 225 12.87 -27.44 -14.26
N VAL A 226 12.40 -26.94 -13.13
CA VAL A 226 13.20 -26.11 -12.21
C VAL A 226 14.39 -26.88 -11.65
N GLY A 227 14.21 -28.15 -11.32
CA GLY A 227 15.28 -29.05 -10.87
C GLY A 227 16.41 -29.25 -11.89
N SER A 228 16.16 -28.95 -13.17
CA SER A 228 17.17 -29.05 -14.23
C SER A 228 18.00 -27.79 -14.46
N LEU A 229 17.63 -26.66 -13.82
CA LEU A 229 18.31 -25.38 -13.95
C LEU A 229 19.57 -25.32 -13.06
N GLU A 230 20.49 -24.41 -13.38
CA GLU A 230 21.75 -24.25 -12.62
C GLU A 230 21.50 -23.82 -11.16
N ASP A 231 20.52 -22.95 -10.92
CA ASP A 231 20.09 -22.45 -9.59
C ASP A 231 18.94 -23.27 -8.98
N ALA A 232 18.85 -24.58 -9.28
CA ALA A 232 17.69 -25.42 -8.92
C ALA A 232 17.31 -25.34 -7.43
N ASP A 233 18.27 -25.45 -6.52
CA ASP A 233 18.02 -25.46 -5.07
C ASP A 233 17.28 -24.18 -4.61
N ARG A 234 17.66 -23.02 -5.16
CA ARG A 234 17.05 -21.72 -4.84
C ARG A 234 15.65 -21.58 -5.43
N LEU A 235 15.50 -21.96 -6.69
CA LEU A 235 14.26 -21.79 -7.44
C LEU A 235 13.17 -22.78 -7.00
N LEU A 236 13.54 -23.97 -6.53
CA LEU A 236 12.60 -24.96 -5.99
C LEU A 236 11.91 -24.49 -4.71
N ASP A 237 12.57 -23.66 -3.89
CA ASP A 237 11.98 -23.09 -2.67
C ASP A 237 10.93 -21.99 -2.97
N MET A 238 10.81 -21.57 -4.23
CA MET A 238 9.80 -20.61 -4.70
C MET A 238 8.52 -21.24 -5.26
N ILE A 239 8.45 -22.57 -5.33
CA ILE A 239 7.25 -23.27 -5.75
C ILE A 239 6.30 -23.36 -4.54
N SER A 240 5.01 -23.13 -4.75
CA SER A 240 4.02 -23.22 -3.66
C SER A 240 4.11 -24.55 -2.91
N ALA A 241 4.22 -24.46 -1.59
CA ALA A 241 4.29 -25.63 -0.71
C ALA A 241 2.93 -26.34 -0.53
N SER A 242 1.84 -25.76 -1.05
CA SER A 242 0.48 -26.25 -0.91
C SER A 242 0.21 -27.60 -1.62
N GLN A 243 0.94 -27.91 -2.70
CA GLN A 243 0.81 -29.20 -3.39
C GLN A 243 1.58 -30.31 -2.65
N GLU A 244 2.81 -30.03 -2.21
CA GLU A 244 3.63 -31.01 -1.48
C GLU A 244 3.04 -31.33 -0.10
N SER A 245 2.36 -30.38 0.54
CA SER A 245 1.67 -30.62 1.80
C SER A 245 0.48 -31.57 1.64
N ARG A 246 -0.25 -31.51 0.51
CA ARG A 246 -1.36 -32.45 0.23
C ARG A 246 -0.87 -33.87 -0.04
N GLU A 247 0.16 -34.04 -0.87
CA GLU A 247 0.69 -35.37 -1.20
C GLU A 247 1.32 -36.09 0.00
N ALA A 248 1.97 -35.36 0.91
CA ALA A 248 2.52 -35.93 2.14
C ALA A 248 1.43 -36.32 3.17
N ARG A 249 0.21 -35.78 3.05
CA ARG A 249 -0.89 -35.90 4.03
C ARG A 249 -1.90 -36.99 3.71
N ASP A 250 -2.05 -37.41 2.46
CA ASP A 250 -2.85 -38.59 2.11
C ASP A 250 -2.37 -39.88 2.83
N ALA A 251 -1.19 -39.83 3.48
CA ALA A 251 -0.64 -40.89 4.32
C ALA A 251 -0.98 -40.81 5.84
N LYS A 252 -1.64 -39.76 6.36
CA LYS A 252 -1.96 -39.61 7.80
C LYS A 252 -3.38 -39.07 8.06
N THR A 253 -4.10 -39.67 9.02
CA THR A 253 -5.42 -39.21 9.48
C THR A 253 -5.30 -37.97 10.38
N ALA A 254 -5.20 -36.78 9.79
CA ALA A 254 -5.09 -35.52 10.53
C ALA A 254 -6.43 -35.09 11.19
N VAL A 255 -6.37 -34.53 12.40
CA VAL A 255 -7.54 -33.99 13.12
C VAL A 255 -7.75 -32.53 12.74
N ASN A 256 -8.98 -32.17 12.37
CA ASN A 256 -9.36 -30.78 12.10
C ASN A 256 -9.37 -29.97 13.40
N ILE A 257 -8.44 -29.03 13.55
CA ILE A 257 -8.36 -28.16 14.75
C ILE A 257 -9.23 -26.91 14.61
N TYR A 258 -9.47 -26.41 13.40
CA TYR A 258 -10.35 -25.28 13.14
C TYR A 258 -11.72 -25.67 12.54
N PRO A 259 -12.77 -24.87 12.78
CA PRO A 259 -14.06 -25.05 12.15
C PRO A 259 -14.02 -24.78 10.63
N GLU A 260 -14.92 -25.45 9.91
CA GLU A 260 -15.09 -25.27 8.47
C GLU A 260 -15.74 -23.93 8.16
N TYR A 261 -15.32 -23.32 7.04
CA TYR A 261 -16.01 -22.14 6.55
C TYR A 261 -17.36 -22.50 5.94
N TYR A 262 -18.33 -21.60 6.11
CA TYR A 262 -19.60 -21.72 5.41
C TYR A 262 -19.40 -21.54 3.91
N THR A 263 -20.26 -22.20 3.12
CA THR A 263 -20.27 -22.00 1.67
C THR A 263 -20.59 -20.55 1.34
N VAL A 264 -20.06 -20.04 0.22
CA VAL A 264 -20.32 -18.66 -0.23
C VAL A 264 -21.81 -18.38 -0.32
N SER A 265 -22.61 -19.35 -0.80
CA SER A 265 -24.07 -19.20 -0.84
C SER A 265 -24.68 -19.02 0.55
N LYS A 266 -24.31 -19.84 1.54
CA LYS A 266 -24.81 -19.73 2.91
C LYS A 266 -24.43 -18.38 3.54
N MET A 267 -23.17 -17.96 3.36
CA MET A 267 -22.70 -16.66 3.86
C MET A 267 -23.48 -15.49 3.24
N MET A 268 -23.62 -15.48 1.91
CA MET A 268 -24.32 -14.39 1.21
C MET A 268 -25.82 -14.33 1.57
N THR A 269 -26.48 -15.48 1.71
CA THR A 269 -27.86 -15.55 2.19
C THR A 269 -27.96 -15.03 3.63
N GLY A 270 -27.09 -15.47 4.54
CA GLY A 270 -27.12 -15.00 5.94
C GLY A 270 -26.84 -13.50 6.08
N VAL A 271 -25.94 -12.93 5.26
CA VAL A 271 -25.70 -11.48 5.22
C VAL A 271 -26.92 -10.72 4.70
N LYS A 272 -27.61 -11.27 3.70
CA LYS A 272 -28.82 -10.67 3.14
C LYS A 272 -30.00 -10.72 4.11
N ASP A 273 -30.13 -11.82 4.85
CA ASP A 273 -31.18 -12.05 5.85
C ASP A 273 -30.87 -11.35 7.19
N GLY A 274 -29.68 -10.75 7.33
CA GLY A 274 -29.25 -10.02 8.53
C GLY A 274 -28.85 -10.91 9.71
N THR A 275 -28.74 -12.23 9.51
CA THR A 275 -28.29 -13.20 10.53
C THR A 275 -26.77 -13.28 10.64
N LEU A 276 -26.06 -12.89 9.58
CA LEU A 276 -24.60 -12.76 9.54
C LEU A 276 -24.23 -11.34 9.15
N HIS A 277 -23.02 -10.92 9.53
CA HIS A 277 -22.50 -9.59 9.19
C HIS A 277 -21.16 -9.71 8.47
N GLN A 278 -20.90 -8.78 7.55
CA GLN A 278 -19.64 -8.71 6.83
C GLN A 278 -18.86 -7.45 7.22
N GLY A 279 -17.54 -7.55 7.31
CA GLY A 279 -16.67 -6.43 7.64
C GLY A 279 -15.18 -6.74 7.42
N VAL A 280 -14.34 -5.73 7.61
CA VAL A 280 -12.88 -5.88 7.54
C VAL A 280 -12.37 -6.31 8.92
N PHE A 281 -11.58 -7.38 8.96
CA PHE A 281 -11.01 -7.93 10.19
C PHE A 281 -9.72 -7.20 10.59
N ASN A 282 -9.67 -6.69 11.83
CA ASN A 282 -8.52 -5.94 12.35
C ASN A 282 -7.98 -6.57 13.63
N ILE A 283 -6.81 -7.20 13.56
CA ILE A 283 -6.08 -7.72 14.73
C ILE A 283 -5.47 -6.57 15.57
N SER A 284 -5.50 -6.71 16.89
CA SER A 284 -4.88 -5.79 17.84
C SER A 284 -3.35 -5.90 17.79
N PRO A 285 -2.61 -4.78 17.75
CA PRO A 285 -1.14 -4.81 17.79
C PRO A 285 -0.56 -5.21 19.16
N TYR A 286 -1.38 -5.22 20.21
CA TYR A 286 -0.95 -5.57 21.58
C TYR A 286 -1.43 -6.96 22.04
N ASN A 287 -2.34 -7.58 21.30
CA ASN A 287 -2.90 -8.89 21.63
C ASN A 287 -3.28 -9.63 20.34
N TYR A 288 -2.45 -10.59 19.92
CA TYR A 288 -2.70 -11.34 18.68
C TYR A 288 -3.93 -12.27 18.75
N LEU A 289 -4.44 -12.55 19.96
CA LEU A 289 -5.66 -13.32 20.20
C LEU A 289 -6.92 -12.43 20.17
N GLU A 290 -6.77 -11.12 19.98
CA GLU A 290 -7.87 -10.16 19.93
C GLU A 290 -7.95 -9.47 18.58
N GLY A 291 -9.13 -9.53 17.97
CA GLY A 291 -9.45 -8.79 16.76
C GLY A 291 -10.76 -8.03 16.89
N SER A 292 -10.98 -7.09 15.98
CA SER A 292 -12.18 -6.27 15.91
C SER A 292 -12.71 -6.15 14.48
N ILE A 293 -14.03 -6.06 14.35
CA ILE A 293 -14.71 -5.94 13.06
C ILE A 293 -15.76 -4.84 13.17
N LYS A 294 -15.57 -3.77 12.39
CA LYS A 294 -16.58 -2.71 12.28
C LYS A 294 -17.64 -3.15 11.27
N VAL A 295 -18.90 -3.13 11.71
CA VAL A 295 -20.07 -3.46 10.88
C VAL A 295 -21.08 -2.32 10.97
N PRO A 296 -21.83 -2.01 9.89
CA PRO A 296 -22.79 -0.88 9.92
C PRO A 296 -23.93 -1.05 10.92
N SER A 297 -24.28 -2.29 11.30
CA SER A 297 -25.40 -2.59 12.19
C SER A 297 -25.10 -2.35 13.68
N PHE A 298 -23.86 -2.05 14.04
CA PHE A 298 -23.43 -1.86 15.43
C PHE A 298 -22.57 -0.60 15.55
N ASP A 299 -22.82 0.21 16.58
CA ASP A 299 -22.08 1.46 16.80
C ASP A 299 -20.62 1.21 17.22
N LYS A 300 -20.40 0.16 18.02
CA LYS A 300 -19.09 -0.30 18.45
C LYS A 300 -18.60 -1.46 17.57
N PRO A 301 -17.29 -1.58 17.32
CA PRO A 301 -16.73 -2.75 16.65
C PRO A 301 -17.07 -4.04 17.41
N LEU A 302 -17.35 -5.11 16.66
CA LEU A 302 -17.53 -6.45 17.22
C LEU A 302 -16.16 -7.03 17.63
N LEU A 303 -16.04 -7.54 18.85
CA LEU A 303 -14.83 -8.19 19.33
C LEU A 303 -14.76 -9.63 18.84
N VAL A 304 -13.57 -10.11 18.48
CA VAL A 304 -13.31 -11.50 18.10
C VAL A 304 -12.14 -11.99 18.94
N LEU A 305 -12.39 -12.98 19.79
CA LEU A 305 -11.43 -13.40 20.82
C LEU A 305 -11.07 -14.88 20.69
N GLY A 306 -9.76 -15.15 20.66
CA GLY A 306 -9.16 -16.47 20.55
C GLY A 306 -9.05 -17.01 19.12
N ARG A 307 -8.10 -17.93 18.90
CA ARG A 307 -7.82 -18.53 17.58
C ARG A 307 -9.06 -19.17 16.94
N ASP A 308 -9.91 -19.83 17.73
CA ASP A 308 -11.13 -20.49 17.25
C ASP A 308 -12.12 -19.48 16.64
N SER A 309 -12.40 -18.39 17.36
CA SER A 309 -13.28 -17.32 16.86
C SER A 309 -12.66 -16.55 15.69
N ILE A 310 -11.34 -16.37 15.67
CA ILE A 310 -10.62 -15.74 14.55
C ILE A 310 -10.67 -16.60 13.29
N ASN A 311 -10.69 -17.93 13.46
CA ASN A 311 -10.88 -18.94 12.42
C ASN A 311 -10.04 -18.68 11.16
N ARG A 312 -8.71 -18.71 11.29
CA ARG A 312 -7.74 -18.50 10.19
C ARG A 312 -7.95 -17.19 9.42
N GLY A 313 -8.51 -16.16 10.05
CA GLY A 313 -8.60 -14.80 9.51
C GLY A 313 -7.27 -14.05 9.65
N VAL A 314 -6.89 -13.30 8.62
CA VAL A 314 -5.66 -12.48 8.60
C VAL A 314 -6.03 -10.99 8.64
N HIS A 315 -5.15 -10.15 9.19
CA HIS A 315 -5.36 -8.71 9.25
C HIS A 315 -5.71 -8.10 7.88
N GLY A 316 -6.84 -7.39 7.82
CA GLY A 316 -7.37 -6.75 6.61
C GLY A 316 -8.26 -7.64 5.74
N ASP A 317 -8.46 -8.92 6.09
CA ASP A 317 -9.39 -9.80 5.38
C ASP A 317 -10.83 -9.25 5.44
N VAL A 318 -11.60 -9.44 4.36
CA VAL A 318 -13.06 -9.23 4.38
C VAL A 318 -13.70 -10.54 4.81
N VAL A 319 -14.24 -10.53 6.03
CA VAL A 319 -14.77 -11.72 6.70
C VAL A 319 -16.28 -11.62 6.91
N VAL A 320 -16.92 -12.77 7.08
CA VAL A 320 -18.31 -12.90 7.51
C VAL A 320 -18.32 -13.47 8.91
N VAL A 321 -19.12 -12.87 9.79
CA VAL A 321 -19.19 -13.21 11.20
C VAL A 321 -20.60 -13.47 11.67
N GLU A 322 -20.67 -14.34 12.68
CA GLU A 322 -21.85 -14.61 13.48
C GLU A 322 -21.66 -13.95 14.85
N VAL A 323 -22.61 -13.11 15.25
CA VAL A 323 -22.59 -12.45 16.57
C VAL A 323 -22.98 -13.48 17.62
N LEU A 324 -22.19 -13.57 18.68
CA LEU A 324 -22.44 -14.51 19.76
C LEU A 324 -23.61 -14.04 20.64
N PRO A 325 -24.30 -14.97 21.32
CA PRO A 325 -25.30 -14.66 22.33
C PRO A 325 -24.80 -13.67 23.40
N LYS A 326 -25.71 -12.86 23.98
CA LYS A 326 -25.37 -11.79 24.93
C LYS A 326 -24.64 -12.29 26.19
N ASP A 327 -24.88 -13.52 26.60
CA ASP A 327 -24.19 -14.19 27.71
C ASP A 327 -22.71 -14.49 27.41
N GLN A 328 -22.30 -14.43 26.14
CA GLN A 328 -20.92 -14.65 25.69
C GLN A 328 -20.21 -13.35 25.28
N TRP A 329 -20.85 -12.21 25.53
CA TRP A 329 -20.24 -10.91 25.30
C TRP A 329 -19.12 -10.67 26.31
N LYS A 330 -18.02 -10.09 25.84
CA LYS A 330 -16.79 -9.93 26.61
C LYS A 330 -16.31 -8.49 26.59
N GLU A 331 -15.43 -8.17 27.51
CA GLU A 331 -14.76 -6.87 27.57
C GLU A 331 -13.46 -6.90 26.75
N PRO A 332 -13.01 -5.74 26.23
CA PRO A 332 -11.68 -5.62 25.62
C PRO A 332 -10.57 -6.01 26.59
N SER A 333 -9.49 -6.62 26.11
CA SER A 333 -8.39 -7.02 26.99
C SER A 333 -7.57 -5.82 27.46
N SER A 334 -7.23 -5.80 28.74
CA SER A 334 -6.25 -4.89 29.34
C SER A 334 -4.86 -5.52 29.48
N LYS A 335 -4.66 -6.72 28.92
CA LYS A 335 -3.40 -7.48 28.97
C LYS A 335 -2.70 -7.44 27.62
N ILE A 336 -1.39 -7.26 27.66
CA ILE A 336 -0.54 -7.39 26.48
C ILE A 336 -0.19 -8.86 26.30
N ILE A 337 -0.41 -9.38 25.09
CA ILE A 337 -0.18 -10.78 24.72
C ILE A 337 0.55 -10.81 23.36
N GLU A 338 1.80 -11.26 23.37
CA GLU A 338 2.65 -11.36 22.18
C GLU A 338 2.86 -12.83 21.79
N GLU A 339 2.71 -13.15 20.50
CA GLU A 339 2.84 -14.52 19.98
C GLU A 339 4.25 -15.07 20.21
N GLU A 340 5.28 -14.23 20.02
CA GLU A 340 6.69 -14.58 20.18
C GLU A 340 7.05 -15.07 21.59
N ILE A 341 6.30 -14.65 22.61
CA ILE A 341 6.54 -15.06 24.00
C ILE A 341 5.82 -16.38 24.30
N LEU A 342 4.53 -16.46 23.96
CA LEU A 342 3.69 -17.63 24.24
C LEU A 342 4.12 -18.85 23.44
N ASN A 343 4.61 -18.64 22.22
CA ASN A 343 4.88 -19.70 21.26
C ASN A 343 6.40 -19.81 20.96
N LYS A 344 7.28 -19.36 21.87
CA LYS A 344 8.75 -19.39 21.68
C LYS A 344 9.29 -20.81 21.49
N ASN A 345 8.66 -21.81 22.12
CA ASN A 345 9.14 -23.20 22.14
C ASN A 345 8.41 -24.12 21.15
N GLU A 346 7.66 -23.56 20.20
CA GLU A 346 6.90 -24.35 19.24
C GLU A 346 7.77 -24.80 18.06
N ASN A 347 7.59 -26.05 17.64
CA ASN A 347 8.37 -26.64 16.56
C ASN A 347 7.57 -26.61 15.25
N ALA A 348 8.21 -26.12 14.17
CA ALA A 348 7.60 -26.02 12.84
C ALA A 348 7.19 -27.37 12.24
N ASP A 349 7.86 -28.47 12.64
CA ASP A 349 7.64 -29.83 12.11
C ASP A 349 6.64 -30.67 12.93
N ALA A 350 6.31 -30.28 14.17
CA ALA A 350 5.63 -31.18 15.14
C ALA A 350 4.13 -30.91 15.35
N ASP A 351 3.55 -29.93 14.66
CA ASP A 351 2.22 -29.39 14.97
C ASP A 351 1.03 -30.23 14.42
N ASP A 352 1.31 -31.35 13.76
CA ASP A 352 0.29 -32.31 13.30
C ASP A 352 -0.25 -33.14 14.50
N GLY A 353 -0.91 -32.47 15.46
CA GLY A 353 -1.52 -33.12 16.63
C GLY A 353 -1.74 -32.24 17.87
N GLU A 354 -1.27 -30.99 17.89
CA GLU A 354 -1.48 -30.09 19.04
C GLU A 354 -2.91 -29.53 19.08
N ALA A 355 -3.40 -29.26 20.29
CA ALA A 355 -4.71 -28.63 20.47
C ALA A 355 -4.70 -27.19 19.90
N LEU A 356 -5.80 -26.78 19.24
CA LEU A 356 -5.94 -25.43 18.64
C LEU A 356 -5.53 -24.28 19.59
N VAL A 357 -5.83 -24.47 20.87
CA VAL A 357 -5.50 -23.54 21.95
C VAL A 357 -4.54 -24.25 22.90
N THR A 358 -3.32 -23.75 23.03
CA THR A 358 -2.33 -24.36 23.93
C THR A 358 -2.75 -24.20 25.39
N PRO A 359 -2.24 -25.03 26.32
CA PRO A 359 -2.50 -24.84 27.75
C PRO A 359 -2.14 -23.43 28.25
N GLN A 360 -1.09 -22.82 27.67
CA GLN A 360 -0.67 -21.46 28.00
C GLN A 360 -1.64 -20.40 27.47
N GLU A 361 -2.08 -20.50 26.21
CA GLU A 361 -3.10 -19.62 25.63
C GLU A 361 -4.43 -19.76 26.38
N ARG A 362 -4.82 -20.99 26.72
CA ARG A 362 -6.04 -21.27 27.50
C ARG A 362 -5.97 -20.63 28.88
N ARG A 363 -4.81 -20.70 29.54
CA ARG A 363 -4.59 -20.03 30.83
C ARG A 363 -4.67 -18.50 30.68
N ALA A 364 -4.05 -17.93 29.65
CA ALA A 364 -4.13 -16.49 29.37
C ALA A 364 -5.59 -16.03 29.15
N LEU A 365 -6.36 -16.76 28.34
CA LEU A 365 -7.78 -16.50 28.09
C LEU A 365 -8.66 -16.74 29.33
N GLN A 366 -8.35 -17.74 30.16
CA GLN A 366 -9.11 -18.03 31.38
C GLN A 366 -8.85 -17.02 32.50
N GLU A 367 -7.63 -16.50 32.62
CA GLU A 367 -7.30 -15.41 33.55
C GLU A 367 -8.07 -14.13 33.17
N GLU A 368 -8.25 -13.85 31.88
CA GLU A 368 -9.11 -12.75 31.40
C GLU A 368 -10.58 -12.95 31.80
N VAL A 369 -11.12 -14.16 31.57
CA VAL A 369 -12.51 -14.49 31.93
C VAL A 369 -12.74 -14.40 33.44
N LYS A 370 -11.79 -14.84 34.27
CA LYS A 370 -11.90 -14.73 35.74
C LYS A 370 -11.95 -13.29 36.23
N LYS A 371 -11.20 -12.37 35.62
CA LYS A 371 -11.25 -10.93 35.94
C LYS A 371 -12.56 -10.28 35.51
N THR A 372 -13.13 -10.71 34.38
CA THR A 372 -14.44 -10.24 33.90
C THR A 372 -15.58 -10.62 34.87
N HIS A 373 -15.45 -11.75 35.58
CA HIS A 373 -16.43 -12.20 36.58
C HIS A 373 -16.14 -11.72 38.02
N SER A 374 -14.94 -11.21 38.33
CA SER A 374 -14.68 -10.58 39.62
C SER A 374 -15.36 -9.21 39.65
N LYS A 375 -16.20 -8.98 40.66
CA LYS A 375 -16.99 -7.76 40.90
C LYS A 375 -16.12 -6.49 40.91
N SER A 376 -15.85 -5.94 39.74
CA SER A 376 -15.66 -4.51 39.54
C SER A 376 -16.83 -4.05 38.67
N THR A 377 -17.62 -3.17 39.26
CA THR A 377 -18.79 -2.55 38.64
C THR A 377 -18.33 -1.70 37.46
N GLU A 378 -18.90 -1.96 36.27
CA GLU A 378 -18.94 -1.04 35.10
C GLU A 378 -18.00 -1.23 33.89
N GLY A 379 -17.37 -2.39 33.70
CA GLY A 379 -17.07 -2.83 32.33
C GLY A 379 -18.39 -3.19 31.62
N ARG A 380 -18.81 -2.45 30.57
CA ARG A 380 -19.99 -2.86 29.77
C ARG A 380 -19.55 -3.94 28.78
N PRO A 381 -20.05 -5.19 28.87
CA PRO A 381 -19.70 -6.24 27.93
C PRO A 381 -20.03 -5.80 26.50
N GLN A 382 -19.07 -5.94 25.60
CA GLN A 382 -19.21 -5.54 24.21
C GLN A 382 -19.64 -6.74 23.35
N PRO A 383 -20.38 -6.51 22.25
CA PRO A 383 -20.75 -7.58 21.34
C PRO A 383 -19.55 -8.37 20.83
N THR A 384 -19.52 -9.67 21.13
CA THR A 384 -18.50 -10.60 20.64
C THR A 384 -19.01 -11.36 19.41
N ALA A 385 -18.15 -11.69 18.47
CA ALA A 385 -18.46 -12.45 17.26
C ALA A 385 -17.39 -13.50 16.95
N LYS A 386 -17.75 -14.45 16.10
CA LYS A 386 -16.83 -15.45 15.52
C LYS A 386 -16.86 -15.39 13.99
N VAL A 387 -15.72 -15.63 13.37
CA VAL A 387 -15.56 -15.69 11.91
C VAL A 387 -16.05 -17.03 11.39
N VAL A 388 -17.04 -16.98 10.50
CA VAL A 388 -17.63 -18.18 9.86
C VAL A 388 -17.16 -18.38 8.42
N GLY A 389 -16.45 -17.41 7.86
CA GLY A 389 -15.80 -17.53 6.56
C GLY A 389 -15.14 -16.25 6.08
N VAL A 390 -14.30 -16.39 5.06
CA VAL A 390 -13.54 -15.28 4.46
C VAL A 390 -14.01 -15.10 3.02
N LEU A 391 -14.52 -13.90 2.69
CA LEU A 391 -15.00 -13.57 1.35
C LEU A 391 -13.87 -13.10 0.45
N LYS A 392 -12.92 -12.34 1.01
CA LYS A 392 -11.77 -11.81 0.28
C LYS A 392 -10.56 -11.79 1.18
N ARG A 393 -9.50 -12.49 0.76
CA ARG A 393 -8.18 -12.46 1.40
C ARG A 393 -7.46 -11.14 1.13
N ASN A 394 -6.67 -10.70 2.09
CA ASN A 394 -5.74 -9.58 2.01
C ASN A 394 -4.27 -10.06 2.08
N TRP A 395 -4.00 -11.24 1.53
CA TRP A 395 -2.64 -11.77 1.45
C TRP A 395 -1.81 -10.97 0.46
N ARG A 396 -0.55 -10.77 0.82
CA ARG A 396 0.47 -10.06 0.05
C ARG A 396 1.82 -10.75 0.25
N GLN A 397 2.86 -10.21 -0.37
CA GLN A 397 4.22 -10.56 0.00
C GLN A 397 4.50 -9.94 1.38
N TYR A 398 4.97 -10.76 2.30
CA TYR A 398 5.31 -10.38 3.67
C TYR A 398 6.82 -10.40 3.85
N VAL A 399 7.35 -9.36 4.47
CA VAL A 399 8.76 -9.31 4.84
C VAL A 399 8.92 -9.88 6.25
N GLY A 400 9.95 -10.70 6.44
CA GLY A 400 10.28 -11.26 7.75
C GLY A 400 11.71 -11.80 7.79
N HIS A 401 11.99 -12.59 8.79
CA HIS A 401 13.25 -13.34 8.95
C HIS A 401 12.94 -14.73 9.52
N VAL A 402 13.89 -15.65 9.35
CA VAL A 402 13.75 -17.02 9.86
C VAL A 402 13.92 -17.04 11.38
N ASP A 403 13.00 -17.73 12.06
CA ASP A 403 13.08 -17.98 13.50
C ASP A 403 14.22 -18.97 13.77
N GLU A 404 15.29 -18.51 14.44
CA GLU A 404 16.48 -19.32 14.73
C GLU A 404 16.13 -20.58 15.54
N SER A 405 15.13 -20.51 16.42
CA SER A 405 14.69 -21.65 17.23
C SER A 405 14.08 -22.78 16.40
N SER A 406 13.62 -22.48 15.18
CA SER A 406 13.06 -23.46 14.25
C SER A 406 14.08 -24.12 13.33
N VAL A 407 15.35 -23.69 13.37
CA VAL A 407 16.43 -24.24 12.55
C VAL A 407 17.21 -25.29 13.34
N SER A 408 17.30 -26.52 12.82
CA SER A 408 18.04 -27.57 13.51
C SER A 408 19.56 -27.34 13.49
N ASP A 409 20.23 -27.41 14.64
CA ASP A 409 21.69 -27.22 14.78
C ASP A 409 22.55 -28.18 13.93
N SER A 410 22.04 -29.39 13.66
CA SER A 410 22.76 -30.43 12.90
C SER A 410 22.86 -30.16 11.39
N VAL A 411 22.27 -29.08 10.89
CA VAL A 411 22.03 -28.86 9.44
C VAL A 411 22.46 -27.46 8.96
N LYS A 412 23.16 -26.66 9.78
CA LYS A 412 23.75 -25.37 9.33
C LYS A 412 24.66 -25.49 8.07
N GLN A 413 25.01 -26.72 7.65
CA GLN A 413 25.79 -27.03 6.45
C GLN A 413 25.12 -28.02 5.44
N SER A 414 23.90 -28.53 5.69
CA SER A 414 23.29 -29.58 4.83
C SER A 414 22.11 -29.05 4.01
N ARG A 415 22.09 -29.30 2.70
CA ARG A 415 21.04 -28.88 1.74
C ARG A 415 19.74 -29.70 1.82
N LYS A 416 19.44 -30.31 2.97
CA LYS A 416 18.19 -31.05 3.17
C LYS A 416 17.04 -30.05 3.32
N GLN A 417 15.89 -30.39 2.74
CA GLN A 417 14.67 -29.58 2.89
C GLN A 417 14.19 -29.67 4.34
N GLN A 418 13.90 -28.52 4.96
CA GLN A 418 13.42 -28.41 6.34
C GLN A 418 12.22 -27.46 6.39
N THR A 419 11.35 -27.62 7.39
CA THR A 419 10.30 -26.63 7.68
C THR A 419 10.80 -25.68 8.76
N VAL A 420 10.74 -24.38 8.49
CA VAL A 420 11.11 -23.33 9.43
C VAL A 420 9.95 -22.36 9.61
N PHE A 421 9.97 -21.58 10.68
CA PHE A 421 9.08 -20.44 10.84
C PHE A 421 9.70 -19.17 10.30
N LEU A 422 8.92 -18.41 9.56
CA LEU A 422 9.15 -16.99 9.30
C LEU A 422 8.40 -16.18 10.35
N ILE A 423 9.10 -15.23 10.97
CA ILE A 423 8.49 -14.19 11.81
C ILE A 423 8.30 -12.94 10.93
N PRO A 424 7.05 -12.55 10.61
CA PRO A 424 6.78 -11.35 9.82
C PRO A 424 7.17 -10.07 10.56
N MET A 425 7.48 -8.99 9.82
CA MET A 425 7.74 -7.67 10.39
C MET A 425 6.47 -7.03 10.99
N ASP A 426 5.30 -7.27 10.39
CA ASP A 426 4.02 -6.84 10.95
C ASP A 426 3.54 -7.85 12.00
N LYS A 427 3.56 -7.41 13.27
CA LYS A 427 3.15 -8.20 14.44
C LYS A 427 1.69 -8.67 14.41
N LYS A 428 0.87 -8.14 13.49
CA LYS A 428 -0.52 -8.59 13.28
C LYS A 428 -0.61 -9.81 12.37
N ILE A 429 0.48 -10.22 11.74
CA ILE A 429 0.55 -11.39 10.88
C ILE A 429 1.17 -12.53 11.70
N PRO A 430 0.53 -13.71 11.76
CA PRO A 430 1.05 -14.84 12.51
C PRO A 430 2.34 -15.39 11.87
N LYS A 431 3.11 -16.18 12.62
CA LYS A 431 4.24 -16.94 12.07
C LYS A 431 3.82 -17.73 10.82
N ILE A 432 4.67 -17.78 9.80
CA ILE A 432 4.40 -18.49 8.54
C ILE A 432 5.35 -19.69 8.44
N ARG A 433 4.82 -20.89 8.17
CA ARG A 433 5.65 -22.07 7.90
C ARG A 433 6.19 -22.00 6.48
N VAL A 434 7.52 -22.12 6.35
CA VAL A 434 8.22 -22.11 5.06
C VAL A 434 9.07 -23.37 4.96
N ARG A 435 8.96 -24.08 3.84
CA ARG A 435 9.86 -25.20 3.54
C ARG A 435 11.02 -24.70 2.68
N THR A 436 12.25 -24.91 3.14
CA THR A 436 13.44 -24.42 2.42
C THR A 436 14.61 -25.39 2.56
N ARG A 437 15.46 -25.44 1.53
CA ARG A 437 16.77 -26.11 1.55
C ARG A 437 17.91 -25.18 1.98
N GLN A 438 17.60 -23.89 2.15
CA GLN A 438 18.55 -22.80 2.37
C GLN A 438 18.45 -22.23 3.80
N ALA A 439 17.91 -22.98 4.76
CA ALA A 439 17.65 -22.47 6.12
C ALA A 439 18.88 -21.80 6.77
N GLY A 440 20.06 -22.40 6.64
CA GLY A 440 21.32 -21.84 7.15
C GLY A 440 21.75 -20.56 6.44
N GLU A 441 21.51 -20.42 5.13
CA GLU A 441 21.87 -19.23 4.35
C GLU A 441 20.89 -18.07 4.52
N LEU A 442 19.63 -18.37 4.83
CA LEU A 442 18.58 -17.37 5.08
C LEU A 442 18.57 -16.87 6.53
N LEU A 443 19.23 -17.57 7.45
CA LEU A 443 19.39 -17.13 8.82
C LEU A 443 20.16 -15.80 8.86
N GLY A 444 19.71 -14.87 9.70
CA GLY A 444 20.32 -13.53 9.80
C GLY A 444 20.01 -12.60 8.63
N LYS A 445 19.10 -12.96 7.71
CA LYS A 445 18.71 -12.13 6.56
C LYS A 445 17.23 -11.74 6.61
N ARG A 446 16.93 -10.58 6.03
CA ARG A 446 15.57 -10.20 5.63
C ARG A 446 15.17 -11.01 4.40
N ILE A 447 14.01 -11.63 4.45
CA ILE A 447 13.46 -12.42 3.36
C ILE A 447 12.00 -12.05 3.09
N LEU A 448 11.60 -12.27 1.85
CA LEU A 448 10.25 -12.03 1.35
C LEU A 448 9.56 -13.38 1.15
N VAL A 449 8.35 -13.54 1.69
CA VAL A 449 7.56 -14.77 1.65
C VAL A 449 6.12 -14.46 1.26
N THR A 450 5.47 -15.37 0.55
CA THR A 450 4.04 -15.28 0.23
C THR A 450 3.27 -16.40 0.95
N ILE A 451 2.10 -16.09 1.51
CA ILE A 451 1.20 -17.10 2.08
C ILE A 451 0.47 -17.82 0.94
N ASP A 452 0.50 -19.15 0.96
CA ASP A 452 -0.12 -20.03 -0.03
C ASP A 452 -1.50 -20.53 0.41
N SER A 453 -1.57 -21.06 1.63
CA SER A 453 -2.78 -21.62 2.21
C SER A 453 -2.75 -21.61 3.73
N TRP A 454 -3.93 -21.75 4.33
CA TRP A 454 -4.06 -22.01 5.76
C TRP A 454 -5.14 -23.07 5.97
N ASP A 455 -4.67 -24.31 6.12
CA ASP A 455 -5.52 -25.50 6.24
C ASP A 455 -6.12 -25.62 7.65
N ARG A 456 -7.17 -26.43 7.79
CA ARG A 456 -7.94 -26.52 9.05
C ARG A 456 -7.24 -27.33 10.12
N GLU A 457 -6.28 -28.14 9.72
CA GLU A 457 -5.51 -29.06 10.53
C GLU A 457 -4.23 -28.41 11.05
N SER A 458 -3.91 -27.18 10.61
CA SER A 458 -2.68 -26.50 11.00
C SER A 458 -2.93 -25.17 11.70
N ARG A 459 -2.20 -24.95 12.80
CA ARG A 459 -2.25 -23.73 13.59
C ARG A 459 -1.61 -22.52 12.91
N TYR A 460 -0.78 -22.75 11.89
CA TYR A 460 -0.04 -21.71 11.18
C TYR A 460 -0.25 -21.78 9.66
N PRO A 461 -0.31 -20.63 8.97
CA PRO A 461 -0.33 -20.60 7.51
C PRO A 461 0.96 -21.19 6.93
N VAL A 462 0.84 -21.74 5.73
CA VAL A 462 1.99 -22.21 4.93
C VAL A 462 2.26 -21.19 3.83
N GLY A 463 3.53 -20.93 3.59
CA GLY A 463 4.00 -20.04 2.53
C GLY A 463 5.28 -20.54 1.87
N HIS A 464 5.71 -19.83 0.84
CA HIS A 464 6.93 -20.11 0.09
C HIS A 464 7.86 -18.90 0.05
N PHE A 465 9.16 -19.16 -0.09
CA PHE A 465 10.19 -18.13 -0.19
C PHE A 465 10.15 -17.45 -1.56
N VAL A 466 10.25 -16.12 -1.61
CA VAL A 466 10.30 -15.37 -2.86
C VAL A 466 11.72 -14.90 -3.17
N ARG A 467 12.36 -14.19 -2.23
CA ARG A 467 13.75 -13.73 -2.34
C ARG A 467 14.33 -13.24 -1.03
N SER A 468 15.65 -13.15 -0.96
CA SER A 468 16.38 -12.47 0.13
C SER A 468 16.56 -10.99 -0.22
N LEU A 469 16.43 -10.12 0.78
CA LEU A 469 16.61 -8.67 0.67
C LEU A 469 17.99 -8.22 1.16
N GLY A 470 18.70 -9.07 1.92
CA GLY A 470 20.02 -8.79 2.48
C GLY A 470 20.11 -9.13 3.96
N GLU A 471 21.26 -8.85 4.57
CA GLU A 471 21.52 -9.10 5.99
C GLU A 471 20.71 -8.15 6.89
N LEU A 472 20.28 -8.67 8.04
CA LEU A 472 19.61 -7.87 9.07
C LEU A 472 20.47 -6.67 9.50
N GLU A 473 19.82 -5.58 9.91
CA GLU A 473 20.43 -4.30 10.29
C GLU A 473 21.13 -3.52 9.16
N THR A 474 21.34 -4.09 7.97
CA THR A 474 21.91 -3.34 6.85
C THR A 474 20.91 -2.30 6.35
N LYS A 475 21.39 -1.06 6.11
CA LYS A 475 20.58 0.06 5.62
C LYS A 475 19.80 -0.30 4.36
N GLY A 476 20.46 -1.00 3.43
CA GLY A 476 19.85 -1.45 2.17
C GLY A 476 18.66 -2.38 2.42
N ALA A 477 18.86 -3.45 3.19
CA ALA A 477 17.84 -4.46 3.43
C ALA A 477 16.66 -3.91 4.25
N GLU A 478 16.91 -3.14 5.30
CA GLU A 478 15.84 -2.59 6.17
C GLU A 478 15.00 -1.53 5.43
N THR A 479 15.63 -0.72 4.58
CA THR A 479 14.90 0.27 3.76
C THR A 479 14.03 -0.42 2.71
N GLU A 480 14.56 -1.43 2.02
CA GLU A 480 13.81 -2.19 1.02
C GLU A 480 12.68 -3.01 1.66
N ALA A 481 12.94 -3.62 2.82
CA ALA A 481 11.96 -4.31 3.63
C ALA A 481 10.79 -3.40 4.01
N LEU A 482 11.09 -2.19 4.51
CA LEU A 482 10.10 -1.18 4.86
C LEU A 482 9.26 -0.77 3.64
N LEU A 483 9.90 -0.54 2.49
CA LEU A 483 9.20 -0.17 1.25
C LEU A 483 8.21 -1.27 0.80
N LEU A 484 8.62 -2.54 0.85
CA LEU A 484 7.75 -3.68 0.51
C LEU A 484 6.61 -3.86 1.50
N GLU A 485 6.88 -3.71 2.79
CA GLU A 485 5.90 -3.90 3.86
C GLU A 485 4.72 -2.93 3.73
N TYR A 486 4.99 -1.70 3.29
CA TYR A 486 3.98 -0.68 3.02
C TYR A 486 3.56 -0.60 1.54
N ASP A 487 3.87 -1.60 0.70
CA ASP A 487 3.51 -1.65 -0.73
C ASP A 487 3.88 -0.34 -1.48
N ILE A 488 5.12 0.11 -1.32
CA ILE A 488 5.65 1.29 -2.01
C ILE A 488 6.39 0.84 -3.26
N GLN A 489 6.02 1.41 -4.40
CA GLN A 489 6.66 1.12 -5.68
C GLN A 489 7.98 1.90 -5.78
N TYR A 490 9.10 1.23 -5.52
CA TYR A 490 10.45 1.82 -5.56
C TYR A 490 11.25 1.41 -6.81
N ARG A 491 10.68 0.57 -7.68
CA ARG A 491 11.36 0.17 -8.92
C ARG A 491 11.60 1.38 -9.83
N PRO A 492 12.67 1.37 -10.64
CA PRO A 492 12.88 2.39 -11.67
C PRO A 492 11.68 2.51 -12.61
N PHE A 493 11.51 3.70 -13.20
CA PHE A 493 10.44 3.94 -14.16
C PHE A 493 10.65 3.09 -15.43
N PRO A 494 9.62 2.38 -15.92
CA PRO A 494 9.71 1.64 -17.17
C PRO A 494 10.01 2.54 -18.37
N LYS A 495 10.65 2.01 -19.41
CA LYS A 495 10.95 2.77 -20.63
C LYS A 495 9.71 3.40 -21.28
N THR A 496 8.58 2.68 -21.30
CA THR A 496 7.30 3.21 -21.80
C THR A 496 6.84 4.47 -21.08
N VAL A 497 7.21 4.66 -19.81
CA VAL A 497 6.99 5.89 -19.04
C VAL A 497 8.00 6.96 -19.43
N LEU A 498 9.28 6.59 -19.57
CA LEU A 498 10.35 7.52 -19.96
C LEU A 498 10.17 8.05 -21.39
N ASP A 499 9.64 7.25 -22.32
CA ASP A 499 9.32 7.66 -23.69
C ASP A 499 8.19 8.71 -23.76
N CYS A 500 7.46 8.93 -22.65
CA CYS A 500 6.49 10.02 -22.54
C CYS A 500 7.12 11.36 -22.13
N LEU A 501 8.43 11.41 -21.83
CA LEU A 501 9.14 12.65 -21.49
C LEU A 501 9.35 13.51 -22.75
N PRO A 502 9.49 14.85 -22.60
CA PRO A 502 9.88 15.72 -23.70
C PRO A 502 11.19 15.26 -24.35
N LYS A 503 11.26 15.32 -25.68
CA LYS A 503 12.43 14.85 -26.44
C LYS A 503 13.67 15.69 -26.19
N GLU A 504 13.45 16.96 -25.85
CA GLU A 504 14.46 17.96 -25.49
C GLU A 504 15.15 17.62 -24.16
N GLY A 505 14.57 16.74 -23.34
CA GLY A 505 15.16 16.35 -22.07
C GLY A 505 15.34 17.55 -21.12
N SER A 506 16.55 17.71 -20.60
CA SER A 506 16.92 18.82 -19.70
C SER A 506 17.02 20.17 -20.42
N ASP A 507 17.12 20.18 -21.75
CA ASP A 507 17.25 21.39 -22.57
C ASP A 507 15.89 22.03 -22.89
N TRP A 508 14.80 21.48 -22.35
CA TRP A 508 13.47 22.05 -22.50
C TRP A 508 13.38 23.46 -21.88
N ILE A 509 12.91 24.42 -22.67
CA ILE A 509 12.69 25.81 -22.25
C ILE A 509 11.29 26.28 -22.61
N VAL A 510 10.80 27.31 -21.91
CA VAL A 510 9.59 28.01 -22.32
C VAL A 510 9.88 28.76 -23.63
N PRO A 511 9.04 28.61 -24.68
CA PRO A 511 9.22 29.34 -25.93
C PRO A 511 9.22 30.85 -25.71
N SER A 512 10.13 31.59 -26.34
CA SER A 512 10.23 33.04 -26.13
C SER A 512 9.11 33.84 -26.81
N SER A 513 8.58 33.33 -27.93
CA SER A 513 7.48 33.97 -28.67
C SER A 513 6.13 33.59 -28.08
N THR A 514 5.30 34.59 -27.79
CA THR A 514 3.91 34.39 -27.33
C THR A 514 2.97 33.87 -28.41
N GLU A 515 3.42 33.82 -29.67
CA GLU A 515 2.69 33.21 -30.78
C GLU A 515 2.84 31.67 -30.82
N ASP A 516 3.79 31.13 -30.05
CA ASP A 516 3.99 29.68 -29.97
C ASP A 516 2.76 28.98 -29.39
N PRO A 517 2.35 27.80 -29.90
CA PRO A 517 1.22 27.04 -29.37
C PRO A 517 1.27 26.78 -27.86
N GLY A 518 2.46 26.73 -27.27
CA GLY A 518 2.70 26.59 -25.84
C GLY A 518 2.17 27.76 -24.99
N TRP A 519 2.01 28.95 -25.59
CA TRP A 519 1.44 30.14 -24.94
C TRP A 519 -0.07 30.26 -25.04
N LYS A 520 -0.74 29.41 -25.82
CA LYS A 520 -2.19 29.51 -26.04
C LYS A 520 -2.95 29.43 -24.72
N GLY A 521 -3.66 30.50 -24.38
CA GLY A 521 -4.46 30.61 -23.16
C GLY A 521 -3.64 30.78 -21.87
N ARG A 522 -2.31 30.98 -21.97
CA ARG A 522 -1.44 31.26 -20.82
C ARG A 522 -1.26 32.76 -20.61
N GLN A 523 -1.31 33.19 -19.35
CA GLN A 523 -0.99 34.56 -18.96
C GLN A 523 0.51 34.72 -18.69
N ASP A 524 1.10 35.81 -19.20
CA ASP A 524 2.47 36.18 -18.86
C ASP A 524 2.50 36.87 -17.49
N LEU A 525 3.09 36.20 -16.50
CA LEU A 525 3.27 36.70 -15.14
C LEU A 525 4.76 36.84 -14.79
N ARG A 526 5.66 36.76 -15.77
CA ARG A 526 7.12 36.85 -15.55
C ARG A 526 7.56 38.19 -14.98
N GLY A 527 6.76 39.24 -15.14
CA GLY A 527 7.01 40.58 -14.58
C GLY A 527 6.80 40.69 -13.07
N LEU A 528 6.11 39.74 -12.44
CA LEU A 528 5.84 39.76 -11.00
C LEU A 528 7.06 39.32 -10.18
N LEU A 529 7.16 39.84 -8.95
CA LEU A 529 8.19 39.45 -7.98
C LEU A 529 7.72 38.21 -7.20
N ILE A 530 7.93 37.05 -7.81
CA ILE A 530 7.55 35.74 -7.27
C ILE A 530 8.75 35.11 -6.56
N CYS A 531 8.56 34.48 -5.40
CA CYS A 531 9.57 33.65 -4.74
C CYS A 531 8.97 32.34 -4.20
N SER A 532 9.80 31.33 -3.99
CA SER A 532 9.40 30.11 -3.25
C SER A 532 10.00 30.10 -1.84
N ILE A 533 9.36 29.39 -0.91
CA ILE A 533 9.80 29.22 0.48
C ILE A 533 9.65 27.75 0.85
N ASP A 534 10.78 27.05 0.95
CA ASP A 534 10.83 25.59 1.02
C ASP A 534 11.75 25.10 2.14
N PRO A 535 11.73 23.79 2.49
CA PRO A 535 12.77 23.21 3.33
C PRO A 535 14.15 23.30 2.67
N VAL A 536 15.21 23.38 3.48
CA VAL A 536 16.60 23.31 2.99
C VAL A 536 16.81 22.04 2.15
N GLY A 537 17.34 22.20 0.94
CA GLY A 537 17.62 21.10 0.01
C GLY A 537 16.42 20.64 -0.83
N CYS A 538 15.28 21.35 -0.80
CA CYS A 538 14.15 21.07 -1.67
C CYS A 538 14.56 21.21 -3.15
N GLN A 539 14.22 20.21 -3.97
CA GLN A 539 14.48 20.21 -5.42
C GLN A 539 13.18 20.19 -6.25
N ASP A 540 12.12 19.66 -5.66
CA ASP A 540 10.77 19.53 -6.19
C ASP A 540 9.88 20.69 -5.72
N ILE A 541 10.21 21.93 -6.14
CA ILE A 541 9.50 23.15 -5.76
C ILE A 541 8.16 23.19 -6.48
N ASP A 542 7.09 22.85 -5.77
CA ASP A 542 5.72 22.83 -6.28
C ASP A 542 5.08 24.22 -6.29
N ASP A 543 5.40 25.08 -5.32
CA ASP A 543 4.69 26.34 -5.08
C ASP A 543 5.61 27.56 -5.02
N ALA A 544 5.07 28.69 -5.45
CA ALA A 544 5.69 30.00 -5.33
C ALA A 544 4.63 31.06 -5.07
N LEU A 545 5.00 32.14 -4.39
CA LEU A 545 4.08 33.18 -3.91
C LEU A 545 4.51 34.57 -4.36
N HIS A 546 3.53 35.47 -4.49
CA HIS A 546 3.78 36.91 -4.55
C HIS A 546 2.67 37.68 -3.82
N ALA A 547 3.00 38.91 -3.41
CA ALA A 547 2.02 39.91 -3.01
C ALA A 547 2.44 41.31 -3.45
N ARG A 548 1.48 42.14 -3.87
CA ARG A 548 1.69 43.56 -4.15
C ARG A 548 0.47 44.40 -3.74
N PRO A 549 0.67 45.67 -3.32
CA PRO A 549 -0.43 46.59 -3.10
C PRO A 549 -1.09 47.00 -4.42
N LEU A 550 -2.40 47.22 -4.38
CA LEU A 550 -3.19 47.77 -5.48
C LEU A 550 -3.54 49.24 -5.23
N PRO A 551 -3.82 50.04 -6.28
CA PRO A 551 -4.12 51.47 -6.13
C PRO A 551 -5.37 51.78 -5.28
N ASN A 552 -6.28 50.82 -5.13
CA ASN A 552 -7.49 50.93 -4.33
C ASN A 552 -7.28 50.62 -2.84
N GLY A 553 -6.06 50.32 -2.41
CA GLY A 553 -5.72 49.96 -1.03
C GLY A 553 -5.87 48.46 -0.70
N ASN A 554 -6.33 47.64 -1.64
CA ASN A 554 -6.31 46.18 -1.51
C ASN A 554 -4.92 45.62 -1.88
N TYR A 555 -4.76 44.31 -1.74
CA TYR A 555 -3.58 43.57 -2.14
C TYR A 555 -3.93 42.57 -3.24
N GLU A 556 -3.07 42.46 -4.24
CA GLU A 556 -3.06 41.30 -5.14
C GLU A 556 -2.11 40.26 -4.55
N VAL A 557 -2.61 39.04 -4.36
CA VAL A 557 -1.85 37.91 -3.85
C VAL A 557 -1.96 36.76 -4.83
N GLY A 558 -0.84 36.12 -5.17
CA GLY A 558 -0.83 34.96 -6.05
C GLY A 558 -0.13 33.77 -5.43
N VAL A 559 -0.73 32.59 -5.62
CA VAL A 559 -0.10 31.29 -5.43
C VAL A 559 0.06 30.65 -6.81
N HIS A 560 1.30 30.32 -7.16
CA HIS A 560 1.68 29.78 -8.44
C HIS A 560 2.15 28.35 -8.24
N ILE A 561 1.45 27.38 -8.83
CA ILE A 561 1.74 25.96 -8.65
C ILE A 561 2.33 25.37 -9.93
N ALA A 562 3.33 24.49 -9.80
CA ALA A 562 3.95 23.78 -10.92
C ALA A 562 2.92 23.18 -11.90
N ASP A 563 3.05 23.46 -13.19
CA ASP A 563 2.11 22.97 -14.21
C ASP A 563 2.44 21.56 -14.72
N VAL A 564 2.28 20.56 -13.86
CA VAL A 564 2.52 19.15 -14.20
C VAL A 564 1.54 18.63 -15.25
N SER A 565 0.30 19.15 -15.28
CA SER A 565 -0.72 18.70 -16.23
C SER A 565 -0.40 19.06 -17.69
N ASN A 566 0.54 19.98 -17.91
CA ASN A 566 1.10 20.25 -19.23
C ASN A 566 1.89 19.04 -19.78
N PHE A 567 2.68 18.40 -18.92
CA PHE A 567 3.59 17.31 -19.31
C PHE A 567 2.95 15.93 -19.17
N VAL A 568 2.14 15.71 -18.12
CA VAL A 568 1.52 14.42 -17.84
C VAL A 568 0.08 14.41 -18.36
N LYS A 569 -0.10 13.91 -19.59
CA LYS A 569 -1.42 13.82 -20.24
C LYS A 569 -2.22 12.57 -19.80
N PRO A 570 -3.56 12.65 -19.72
CA PRO A 570 -4.39 11.55 -19.23
C PRO A 570 -4.23 10.24 -20.03
N ASN A 571 -4.35 9.11 -19.36
CA ASN A 571 -4.41 7.74 -19.91
C ASN A 571 -3.13 7.24 -20.63
N ASN A 572 -2.03 8.02 -20.65
CA ASN A 572 -0.73 7.55 -21.16
C ASN A 572 0.01 6.68 -20.11
N ALA A 573 1.19 6.17 -20.45
CA ALA A 573 1.97 5.31 -19.54
C ALA A 573 2.41 6.05 -18.28
N MET A 574 2.88 7.30 -18.41
CA MET A 574 3.29 8.16 -17.29
C MET A 574 2.15 8.45 -16.32
N ASP A 575 0.95 8.73 -16.82
CA ASP A 575 -0.25 8.97 -16.00
C ASP A 575 -0.67 7.71 -15.23
N LYS A 576 -0.61 6.54 -15.88
CA LYS A 576 -0.91 5.26 -15.22
C LYS A 576 0.08 4.98 -14.10
N GLU A 577 1.37 5.19 -14.34
CA GLU A 577 2.42 5.00 -13.32
C GLU A 577 2.26 5.98 -12.15
N ALA A 578 2.02 7.27 -12.44
CA ALA A 578 1.73 8.28 -11.42
C ALA A 578 0.47 7.93 -10.61
N SER A 579 -0.58 7.42 -11.28
CA SER A 579 -1.80 6.94 -10.62
C SER A 579 -1.54 5.72 -9.74
N ILE A 580 -0.64 4.79 -10.14
CA ILE A 580 -0.29 3.59 -9.37
C ILE A 580 0.47 3.98 -8.10
N ARG A 581 1.49 4.85 -8.23
CA ARG A 581 2.29 5.38 -7.11
C ARG A 581 1.47 6.25 -6.17
N GLY A 582 0.62 7.12 -6.72
CA GLY A 582 -0.33 7.97 -6.02
C GLY A 582 0.28 9.16 -5.26
N THR A 583 1.44 8.99 -4.63
CA THR A 583 2.19 10.03 -3.91
C THR A 583 3.69 9.73 -3.90
N THR A 584 4.54 10.76 -3.86
CA THR A 584 5.96 10.61 -3.50
C THR A 584 6.06 10.20 -2.03
N VAL A 585 6.99 9.29 -1.71
CA VAL A 585 7.26 8.86 -0.34
C VAL A 585 8.59 9.43 0.14
N TYR A 586 8.56 10.11 1.29
CA TYR A 586 9.74 10.67 1.93
C TYR A 586 10.16 9.78 3.10
N LEU A 587 11.37 9.24 3.00
CA LEU A 587 12.08 8.53 4.08
C LEU A 587 13.21 9.44 4.59
N VAL A 588 13.92 9.01 5.63
CA VAL A 588 15.03 9.80 6.20
C VAL A 588 16.20 9.94 5.19
N ASP A 589 16.56 8.86 4.50
CA ASP A 589 17.71 8.81 3.58
C ASP A 589 17.33 8.85 2.10
N LYS A 590 16.06 8.58 1.76
CA LYS A 590 15.59 8.42 0.38
C LYS A 590 14.26 9.11 0.14
N ARG A 591 14.09 9.57 -1.10
CA ARG A 591 12.82 10.04 -1.65
C ARG A 591 12.44 9.10 -2.80
N ILE A 592 11.24 8.54 -2.75
CA ILE A 592 10.71 7.67 -3.81
C ILE A 592 9.69 8.49 -4.62
N ASP A 593 10.11 8.93 -5.80
CA ASP A 593 9.37 9.89 -6.61
C ASP A 593 8.12 9.29 -7.27
N MET A 594 7.04 10.08 -7.31
CA MET A 594 5.84 9.77 -8.09
C MET A 594 6.07 9.92 -9.60
N LEU A 595 6.90 10.88 -10.00
CA LEU A 595 7.22 11.21 -11.39
C LEU A 595 8.73 11.05 -11.65
N PRO A 596 9.16 10.81 -12.89
CA PRO A 596 10.58 10.78 -13.22
C PRO A 596 11.31 12.07 -12.80
N MET A 597 12.56 11.94 -12.34
CA MET A 597 13.37 13.06 -11.83
C MET A 597 13.41 14.25 -12.79
N LEU A 598 13.52 14.00 -14.10
CA LEU A 598 13.53 15.05 -15.12
C LEU A 598 12.31 15.99 -15.01
N LEU A 599 11.11 15.45 -14.78
CA LEU A 599 9.92 16.27 -14.56
C LEU A 599 9.92 16.87 -13.17
N GLY A 600 10.14 16.06 -12.14
CA GLY A 600 9.93 16.47 -10.75
C GLY A 600 10.94 17.49 -10.23
N THR A 601 12.23 17.35 -10.56
CA THR A 601 13.30 18.19 -10.02
C THR A 601 13.85 19.23 -11.00
N ASN A 602 13.30 19.31 -12.22
CA ASN A 602 13.75 20.27 -13.23
C ASN A 602 12.59 20.95 -13.98
N LEU A 603 11.91 20.22 -14.87
CA LEU A 603 10.99 20.83 -15.85
C LEU A 603 9.74 21.43 -15.19
N CYS A 604 9.17 20.75 -14.20
CA CYS A 604 8.00 21.24 -13.46
C CYS A 604 8.39 22.09 -12.25
N SER A 605 9.55 21.81 -11.64
CA SER A 605 10.02 22.53 -10.45
C SER A 605 10.17 24.02 -10.74
N LEU A 606 9.61 24.86 -9.86
CA LEU A 606 9.59 26.33 -10.01
C LEU A 606 10.94 26.97 -9.61
N MET A 607 12.02 26.48 -10.20
CA MET A 607 13.38 26.92 -9.92
C MET A 607 13.56 28.44 -10.11
N PRO A 608 14.42 29.09 -9.28
CA PRO A 608 14.66 30.51 -9.41
C PRO A 608 15.39 30.83 -10.71
N TYR A 609 15.17 32.04 -11.22
CA TYR A 609 15.82 32.63 -12.39
C TYR A 609 15.52 31.96 -13.74
N VAL A 610 14.67 30.93 -13.77
CA VAL A 610 14.27 30.23 -15.01
C VAL A 610 12.78 30.39 -15.25
N GLU A 611 12.39 30.50 -16.52
CA GLU A 611 10.99 30.55 -16.92
C GLU A 611 10.36 29.17 -16.80
N ARG A 612 9.17 29.12 -16.18
CA ARG A 612 8.44 27.88 -15.90
C ARG A 612 6.95 28.06 -16.13
N TYR A 613 6.31 26.98 -16.57
CA TYR A 613 4.86 26.91 -16.62
C TYR A 613 4.28 26.68 -15.22
N ALA A 614 3.25 27.44 -14.90
CA ALA A 614 2.52 27.35 -13.64
C ALA A 614 1.01 27.38 -13.86
N PHE A 615 0.27 26.88 -12.89
CA PHE A 615 -1.15 27.13 -12.69
C PHE A 615 -1.30 28.09 -11.53
N SER A 616 -1.70 29.32 -11.83
CA SER A 616 -1.80 30.42 -10.87
C SER A 616 -3.23 30.59 -10.35
N ALA A 617 -3.36 30.70 -9.03
CA ALA A 617 -4.53 31.23 -8.35
C ALA A 617 -4.17 32.64 -7.84
N VAL A 618 -4.90 33.65 -8.29
CA VAL A 618 -4.64 35.05 -7.96
C VAL A 618 -5.89 35.66 -7.35
N TRP A 619 -5.72 36.31 -6.20
CA TRP A 619 -6.77 36.94 -5.42
C TRP A 619 -6.55 38.44 -5.30
N GLU A 620 -7.66 39.18 -5.30
CA GLU A 620 -7.71 40.51 -4.69
C GLU A 620 -8.20 40.34 -3.25
N ILE A 621 -7.40 40.80 -2.29
CA ILE A 621 -7.60 40.60 -0.87
C ILE A 621 -7.59 41.97 -0.16
N THR A 622 -8.55 42.20 0.71
CA THR A 622 -8.60 43.43 1.53
C THR A 622 -7.48 43.45 2.58
N PRO A 623 -7.16 44.60 3.19
CA PRO A 623 -6.24 44.63 4.33
C PRO A 623 -6.64 43.71 5.48
N ASP A 624 -7.91 43.35 5.62
CA ASP A 624 -8.44 42.44 6.65
C ASP A 624 -8.45 40.97 6.22
N ALA A 625 -7.78 40.64 5.13
CA ALA A 625 -7.69 39.30 4.58
C ALA A 625 -9.06 38.72 4.15
N ASP A 626 -9.97 39.57 3.65
CA ASP A 626 -11.19 39.12 2.98
C ASP A 626 -10.97 39.04 1.47
N ILE A 627 -11.47 37.98 0.86
CA ILE A 627 -11.36 37.76 -0.58
C ILE A 627 -12.41 38.60 -1.30
N VAL A 628 -11.97 39.54 -2.14
CA VAL A 628 -12.84 40.33 -3.01
C VAL A 628 -13.12 39.59 -4.31
N LYS A 629 -12.05 39.00 -4.89
CA LYS A 629 -12.11 38.30 -6.17
C LYS A 629 -11.08 37.18 -6.21
N SER A 630 -11.46 36.06 -6.84
CA SER A 630 -10.57 34.94 -7.14
C SER A 630 -10.48 34.74 -8.65
N SER A 631 -9.28 34.49 -9.17
CA SER A 631 -9.04 34.18 -10.57
C SER A 631 -8.06 33.02 -10.71
N PHE A 632 -8.28 32.17 -11.71
CA PHE A 632 -7.43 31.01 -11.96
C PHE A 632 -7.00 31.04 -13.42
N THR A 633 -5.72 30.79 -13.67
CA THR A 633 -5.16 30.85 -15.02
C THR A 633 -3.94 29.96 -15.16
N LYS A 634 -3.74 29.39 -16.34
CA LYS A 634 -2.43 28.84 -16.71
C LYS A 634 -1.51 30.01 -17.01
N SER A 635 -0.25 29.93 -16.61
CA SER A 635 0.65 31.07 -16.68
C SER A 635 2.10 30.67 -16.97
N VAL A 636 2.89 31.65 -17.37
CA VAL A 636 4.34 31.59 -17.37
C VAL A 636 4.87 32.50 -16.26
N ILE A 637 5.71 31.95 -15.40
CA ILE A 637 6.33 32.69 -14.29
C ILE A 637 7.86 32.61 -14.39
N LYS A 638 8.54 33.47 -13.64
CA LYS A 638 9.99 33.40 -13.43
C LYS A 638 10.27 33.75 -11.97
N SER A 639 10.47 32.74 -11.13
CA SER A 639 10.79 32.95 -9.71
C SER A 639 12.08 33.77 -9.58
N ARG A 640 12.10 34.71 -8.64
CA ARG A 640 13.22 35.62 -8.39
C ARG A 640 14.20 35.06 -7.37
N GLU A 641 13.73 34.21 -6.47
CA GLU A 641 14.56 33.57 -5.46
C GLU A 641 13.84 32.32 -4.93
N ALA A 642 14.62 31.34 -4.48
CA ALA A 642 14.13 30.20 -3.73
C ALA A 642 14.72 30.26 -2.31
N PHE A 643 13.90 30.59 -1.32
CA PHE A 643 14.33 30.73 0.07
C PHE A 643 14.13 29.44 0.85
N SER A 644 15.03 29.17 1.81
CA SER A 644 14.67 28.30 2.93
C SER A 644 13.71 29.02 3.89
N TYR A 645 12.95 28.26 4.70
CA TYR A 645 12.11 28.84 5.75
C TYR A 645 12.86 29.78 6.69
N GLU A 646 14.08 29.40 7.10
CA GLU A 646 14.95 30.20 7.97
C GLU A 646 15.44 31.46 7.25
N GLN A 647 15.87 31.35 5.98
CA GLN A 647 16.33 32.49 5.18
C GLN A 647 15.20 33.51 4.95
N ALA A 648 14.00 33.03 4.64
CA ALA A 648 12.82 33.88 4.48
C ALA A 648 12.48 34.60 5.79
N GLN A 649 12.57 33.91 6.93
CA GLN A 649 12.31 34.50 8.25
C GLN A 649 13.31 35.62 8.56
N ILE A 650 14.60 35.34 8.40
CA ILE A 650 15.68 36.32 8.61
C ILE A 650 15.46 37.56 7.72
N ARG A 651 15.10 37.35 6.45
CA ARG A 651 14.85 38.44 5.50
C ARG A 651 13.63 39.29 5.88
N ILE A 652 12.56 38.65 6.34
CA ILE A 652 11.34 39.36 6.77
C ILE A 652 11.63 40.23 8.00
N ASP A 653 12.37 39.68 8.97
CA ASP A 653 12.67 40.31 10.26
C ASP A 653 13.71 41.44 10.15
N ASP A 654 14.58 41.39 9.13
CA ASP A 654 15.60 42.42 8.88
C ASP A 654 15.01 43.72 8.34
N ALA A 655 14.79 44.69 9.23
CA ALA A 655 14.25 46.00 8.90
C ALA A 655 15.08 46.81 7.88
N SER A 656 16.34 46.47 7.63
CA SER A 656 17.17 47.16 6.63
C SER A 656 16.81 46.78 5.17
N GLN A 657 16.23 45.59 4.97
CA GLN A 657 15.81 45.13 3.64
C GLN A 657 14.44 45.74 3.26
N GLN A 658 14.46 46.60 2.24
CA GLN A 658 13.31 47.43 1.81
C GLN A 658 13.00 47.28 0.31
N ASP A 659 13.56 46.26 -0.35
CA ASP A 659 13.19 45.91 -1.71
C ASP A 659 11.74 45.40 -1.79
N ASP A 660 11.14 45.51 -2.97
CA ASP A 660 9.72 45.23 -3.14
C ASP A 660 9.35 43.76 -2.95
N LEU A 661 10.30 42.82 -3.16
CA LEU A 661 10.10 41.41 -2.85
C LEU A 661 9.95 41.23 -1.33
N THR A 662 10.84 41.82 -0.53
CA THR A 662 10.76 41.78 0.93
C THR A 662 9.47 42.41 1.45
N LYS A 663 9.03 43.55 0.88
CA LYS A 663 7.73 44.16 1.21
C LYS A 663 6.57 43.21 0.89
N GLY A 664 6.63 42.51 -0.24
CA GLY A 664 5.69 41.46 -0.61
C GLY A 664 5.65 40.32 0.42
N MET A 665 6.80 39.81 0.84
CA MET A 665 6.91 38.76 1.86
C MET A 665 6.33 39.20 3.22
N ARG A 666 6.59 40.44 3.64
CA ARG A 666 5.98 41.01 4.86
C ARG A 666 4.47 41.15 4.75
N THR A 667 3.98 41.52 3.57
CA THR A 667 2.54 41.58 3.28
C THR A 667 1.90 40.19 3.37
N LEU A 668 2.54 39.18 2.78
CA LEU A 668 2.12 37.78 2.90
C LEU A 668 2.06 37.34 4.37
N LEU A 669 3.10 37.63 5.17
CA LEU A 669 3.12 37.28 6.59
C LEU A 669 2.01 37.98 7.39
N MET A 670 1.76 39.26 7.11
CA MET A 670 0.69 40.01 7.77
C MET A 670 -0.68 39.41 7.46
N LEU A 671 -0.96 39.11 6.19
CA LEU A 671 -2.22 38.51 5.76
C LEU A 671 -2.39 37.07 6.28
N SER A 672 -1.31 36.27 6.31
CA SER A 672 -1.39 34.88 6.80
C SER A 672 -1.78 34.82 8.28
N LYS A 673 -1.28 35.74 9.11
CA LYS A 673 -1.69 35.84 10.53
C LYS A 673 -3.19 36.10 10.66
N LYS A 674 -3.77 36.96 9.81
CA LYS A 674 -5.22 37.22 9.79
C LYS A 674 -6.02 36.02 9.30
N LEU A 675 -5.57 35.35 8.23
CA LEU A 675 -6.22 34.13 7.71
C LEU A 675 -6.24 33.02 8.75
N LYS A 676 -5.10 32.78 9.42
CA LYS A 676 -4.99 31.81 10.52
C LYS A 676 -5.96 32.13 11.64
N GLN A 677 -6.03 33.39 12.08
CA GLN A 677 -6.94 33.79 13.14
C GLN A 677 -8.40 33.49 12.77
N LYS A 678 -8.85 33.88 11.56
CA LYS A 678 -10.21 33.57 11.08
C LYS A 678 -10.49 32.06 11.05
N ARG A 679 -9.50 31.26 10.63
CA ARG A 679 -9.61 29.79 10.59
C ARG A 679 -9.71 29.18 12.00
N MET A 680 -8.93 29.69 12.96
CA MET A 680 -9.06 29.29 14.37
C MET A 680 -10.41 29.71 14.95
N ASP A 681 -10.88 30.92 14.65
CA ASP A 681 -12.20 31.45 15.05
C ASP A 681 -13.36 30.59 14.50
N ALA A 682 -13.22 30.08 13.28
CA ALA A 682 -14.15 29.10 12.69
C ALA A 682 -14.11 27.70 13.37
N GLY A 683 -13.13 27.44 14.23
CA GLY A 683 -12.98 26.21 15.00
C GLY A 683 -12.06 25.17 14.38
N ALA A 684 -11.01 25.60 13.68
CA ALA A 684 -9.95 24.70 13.23
C ALA A 684 -9.10 24.20 14.40
N LEU A 685 -8.53 23.01 14.22
CA LEU A 685 -7.80 22.32 15.27
C LEU A 685 -6.29 22.42 15.06
N SER A 686 -5.57 22.91 16.06
CA SER A 686 -4.11 22.82 16.11
C SER A 686 -3.72 21.48 16.74
N LEU A 687 -3.36 20.51 15.88
CA LEU A 687 -3.08 19.12 16.25
C LEU A 687 -1.69 18.65 15.83
N SER A 688 -0.81 19.59 15.48
CA SER A 688 0.54 19.29 15.02
C SER A 688 1.34 18.59 16.12
N SER A 689 1.75 17.35 15.85
CA SER A 689 2.77 16.66 16.64
C SER A 689 4.14 17.25 16.29
N PRO A 690 5.04 17.43 17.26
CA PRO A 690 6.41 17.84 16.98
C PRO A 690 7.06 16.87 16.01
N GLU A 691 7.47 17.36 14.83
CA GLU A 691 8.18 16.53 13.85
C GLU A 691 9.65 16.41 14.22
N VAL A 692 10.19 15.21 14.04
CA VAL A 692 11.59 14.90 14.33
C VAL A 692 12.38 14.85 13.01
N LYS A 693 13.59 15.40 13.01
CA LYS A 693 14.55 15.36 11.91
C LYS A 693 15.82 14.64 12.40
N VAL A 694 16.20 13.58 11.68
CA VAL A 694 17.47 12.90 11.90
C VAL A 694 18.56 13.62 11.12
N GLN A 695 19.64 14.02 11.80
CA GLN A 695 20.82 14.56 11.17
C GLN A 695 21.74 13.42 10.74
N MET A 696 22.18 13.46 9.49
CA MET A 696 23.03 12.44 8.89
C MET A 696 24.42 13.02 8.65
N GLU A 697 25.46 12.20 8.86
CA GLU A 697 26.82 12.53 8.48
C GLU A 697 26.96 12.56 6.96
N SER A 698 27.70 13.53 6.42
CA SER A 698 27.72 13.78 4.98
C SER A 698 28.48 12.72 4.17
N GLU A 699 29.45 12.02 4.76
CA GLU A 699 30.28 11.03 4.05
C GLU A 699 29.75 9.61 4.20
N THR A 700 29.43 9.19 5.42
CA THR A 700 28.99 7.83 5.76
C THR A 700 27.47 7.65 5.58
N SER A 701 26.71 8.77 5.59
CA SER A 701 25.25 8.76 5.72
C SER A 701 24.77 8.01 6.97
N ASP A 702 25.56 8.03 8.04
CA ASP A 702 25.16 7.51 9.35
C ASP A 702 24.46 8.60 10.18
N PRO A 703 23.44 8.25 10.99
CA PRO A 703 22.73 9.23 11.80
C PRO A 703 23.58 9.69 13.00
N ILE A 704 23.78 11.00 13.13
CA ILE A 704 24.58 11.62 14.21
C ILE A 704 23.70 11.97 15.42
N ASP A 705 22.62 12.71 15.15
CA ASP A 705 21.76 13.35 16.15
C ASP A 705 20.31 13.43 15.66
N VAL A 706 19.39 13.64 16.61
CA VAL A 706 17.95 13.71 16.37
C VAL A 706 17.42 15.00 16.96
N GLN A 707 16.86 15.86 16.11
CA GLN A 707 16.40 17.20 16.48
C GLN A 707 14.93 17.40 16.15
N THR A 708 14.21 18.09 17.04
CA THR A 708 12.83 18.50 16.79
C THR A 708 12.82 19.69 15.84
N LYS A 709 12.01 19.62 14.77
CA LYS A 709 11.81 20.76 13.87
C LYS A 709 11.13 21.91 14.61
N GLN A 710 11.73 23.09 14.53
CA GLN A 710 11.07 24.32 14.98
C GLN A 710 10.07 24.77 13.93
N GLN A 711 8.89 25.20 14.38
CA GLN A 711 7.87 25.78 13.53
C GLN A 711 8.05 27.31 13.52
N LEU A 712 8.40 27.87 12.37
CA LEU A 712 8.59 29.30 12.15
C LEU A 712 7.31 29.98 11.66
N ASP A 713 7.24 31.30 11.77
CA ASP A 713 6.16 32.12 11.24
C ASP A 713 6.05 31.97 9.71
N THR A 714 7.17 31.78 9.01
CA THR A 714 7.22 31.47 7.58
C THR A 714 6.61 30.11 7.22
N ASN A 715 6.67 29.10 8.09
CA ASN A 715 5.94 27.84 7.87
C ASN A 715 4.44 28.09 7.88
N SER A 716 3.96 28.86 8.85
CA SER A 716 2.55 29.23 8.96
C SER A 716 2.10 30.14 7.80
N LEU A 717 2.99 30.99 7.27
CA LEU A 717 2.73 31.82 6.09
C LEU A 717 2.37 30.96 4.88
N VAL A 718 3.24 30.01 4.53
CA VAL A 718 3.01 29.13 3.37
C VAL A 718 1.75 28.29 3.59
N GLU A 719 1.57 27.72 4.79
CA GLU A 719 0.40 26.89 5.14
C GLU A 719 -0.93 27.59 4.82
N GLU A 720 -1.14 28.83 5.29
CA GLU A 720 -2.41 29.53 5.11
C GLU A 720 -2.73 29.84 3.64
N PHE A 721 -1.72 30.21 2.83
CA PHE A 721 -1.95 30.45 1.40
C PHE A 721 -2.16 29.16 0.60
N MET A 722 -1.52 28.05 1.00
CA MET A 722 -1.81 26.75 0.41
C MET A 722 -3.24 26.28 0.74
N LEU A 723 -3.69 26.49 1.99
CA LEU A 723 -5.07 26.21 2.39
C LEU A 723 -6.06 27.07 1.59
N LEU A 724 -5.79 28.37 1.44
CA LEU A 724 -6.61 29.29 0.65
C LEU A 724 -6.71 28.85 -0.83
N ALA A 725 -5.58 28.46 -1.43
CA ALA A 725 -5.52 27.92 -2.79
C ALA A 725 -6.39 26.66 -2.93
N ASN A 726 -6.19 25.71 -2.02
CA ASN A 726 -6.91 24.45 -2.01
C ASN A 726 -8.43 24.64 -1.85
N ILE A 727 -8.88 25.52 -0.95
CA ILE A 727 -10.31 25.81 -0.75
C ILE A 727 -10.90 26.49 -1.99
N SER A 728 -10.23 27.52 -2.52
CA SER A 728 -10.71 28.26 -3.70
C SER A 728 -10.84 27.34 -4.92
N VAL A 729 -9.87 26.46 -5.14
CA VAL A 729 -9.91 25.47 -6.22
C VAL A 729 -10.99 24.43 -5.98
N ALA A 730 -11.14 23.92 -4.75
CA ALA A 730 -12.19 22.96 -4.40
C ALA A 730 -13.59 23.48 -4.75
N THR A 731 -13.88 24.74 -4.39
CA THR A 731 -15.13 25.41 -4.74
C THR A 731 -15.30 25.48 -6.26
N LYS A 732 -14.27 25.96 -6.98
CA LYS A 732 -14.36 26.14 -8.45
C LYS A 732 -14.57 24.84 -9.21
N ILE A 733 -13.87 23.76 -8.85
CA ILE A 733 -14.03 22.46 -9.53
C ILE A 733 -15.37 21.79 -9.17
N HIS A 734 -15.88 22.01 -7.96
CA HIS A 734 -17.19 21.51 -7.55
C HIS A 734 -18.32 22.24 -8.27
N GLU A 735 -18.25 23.57 -8.42
CA GLU A 735 -19.21 24.34 -9.22
C GLU A 735 -19.28 23.84 -10.67
N ALA A 736 -18.12 23.60 -11.29
CA ALA A 736 -18.06 23.12 -12.67
C ALA A 736 -18.48 21.65 -12.81
N TYR A 737 -18.14 20.81 -11.84
CA TYR A 737 -18.35 19.36 -11.88
C TYR A 737 -18.93 18.78 -10.58
N PRO A 738 -20.19 19.11 -10.20
CA PRO A 738 -20.74 18.77 -8.88
C PRO A 738 -20.77 17.27 -8.56
N GLN A 739 -20.88 16.42 -9.59
CA GLN A 739 -20.96 14.97 -9.42
C GLN A 739 -19.60 14.27 -9.43
N THR A 740 -18.56 14.90 -9.96
CA THR A 740 -17.27 14.25 -10.26
C THR A 740 -16.06 14.98 -9.71
N ALA A 741 -16.22 16.15 -9.07
CA ALA A 741 -15.12 16.84 -8.40
C ALA A 741 -14.38 15.92 -7.43
N LEU A 742 -13.05 15.85 -7.58
CA LEU A 742 -12.17 15.16 -6.65
C LEU A 742 -11.88 16.09 -5.47
N LEU A 743 -12.34 15.67 -4.29
CA LEU A 743 -12.30 16.45 -3.06
C LEU A 743 -11.63 15.64 -1.96
N ARG A 744 -11.30 16.29 -0.84
CA ARG A 744 -10.74 15.66 0.35
C ARG A 744 -11.51 16.12 1.59
N ARG A 745 -12.05 15.18 2.36
CA ARG A 745 -12.81 15.47 3.58
C ARG A 745 -12.14 14.87 4.81
N HIS A 746 -12.56 15.38 5.96
CA HIS A 746 -12.22 14.82 7.26
C HIS A 746 -13.52 14.76 8.06
N ALA A 747 -14.11 13.57 8.14
CA ALA A 747 -15.36 13.35 8.84
C ALA A 747 -15.20 13.63 10.34
N ALA A 748 -16.30 14.03 10.99
CA ALA A 748 -16.32 14.18 12.43
C ALA A 748 -16.02 12.83 13.11
N PRO A 749 -15.17 12.81 14.14
CA PRO A 749 -14.85 11.59 14.86
C PRO A 749 -16.10 11.02 15.56
N PRO A 750 -16.28 9.69 15.61
CA PRO A 750 -17.29 9.07 16.45
C PRO A 750 -17.10 9.48 17.92
N LYS A 751 -18.19 9.70 18.66
CA LYS A 751 -18.13 10.09 20.08
C LYS A 751 -17.32 9.10 20.92
N SER A 752 -17.47 7.81 20.64
CA SER A 752 -16.74 6.72 21.30
C SER A 752 -15.22 6.81 21.21
N ASN A 753 -14.67 7.50 20.19
CA ASN A 753 -13.22 7.67 20.07
C ASN A 753 -12.66 8.65 21.12
N PHE A 754 -13.43 9.66 21.51
CA PHE A 754 -13.03 10.71 22.46
C PHE A 754 -13.51 10.44 23.89
N GLU A 755 -14.56 9.62 24.08
CA GLU A 755 -15.10 9.25 25.40
C GLU A 755 -14.01 8.77 26.37
N GLU A 756 -13.13 7.89 25.90
CA GLU A 756 -12.03 7.35 26.71
C GLU A 756 -11.03 8.43 27.12
N LEU A 757 -10.57 9.25 26.17
CA LEU A 757 -9.61 10.34 26.44
C LEU A 757 -10.23 11.41 27.35
N ALA A 758 -11.50 11.75 27.13
CA ALA A 758 -12.23 12.71 27.97
C ALA A 758 -12.37 12.19 29.40
N ASN A 759 -12.68 10.90 29.58
CA ASN A 759 -12.75 10.28 30.90
C ASN A 759 -11.38 10.25 31.58
N GLN A 760 -10.32 9.88 30.86
CA GLN A 760 -8.94 9.89 31.36
C GLN A 760 -8.51 11.26 31.87
N LEU A 761 -8.78 12.33 31.10
CA LEU A 761 -8.47 13.71 31.49
C LEU A 761 -9.28 14.15 32.72
N LYS A 762 -10.56 13.80 32.77
CA LYS A 762 -11.44 14.13 33.88
C LYS A 762 -10.98 13.45 35.17
N VAL A 763 -10.69 12.16 35.13
CA VAL A 763 -10.27 11.39 36.31
C VAL A 763 -8.88 11.81 36.79
N LYS A 764 -7.89 11.95 35.89
CA LYS A 764 -6.50 12.19 36.28
C LYS A 764 -6.14 13.63 36.57
N ARG A 765 -6.85 14.59 35.95
CA ARG A 765 -6.49 16.01 35.97
C ARG A 765 -7.68 16.92 36.26
N GLY A 766 -8.90 16.40 36.39
CA GLY A 766 -10.10 17.22 36.57
C GLY A 766 -10.43 18.09 35.35
N LEU A 767 -9.86 17.78 34.19
CA LEU A 767 -10.02 18.56 32.96
C LEU A 767 -11.16 18.00 32.11
N GLU A 768 -11.96 18.90 31.54
CA GLU A 768 -13.08 18.53 30.66
C GLU A 768 -12.67 18.69 29.19
N LEU A 769 -12.83 17.63 28.40
CA LEU A 769 -12.64 17.66 26.96
C LEU A 769 -14.00 17.61 26.26
N LYS A 770 -14.35 18.69 25.55
CA LYS A 770 -15.63 18.85 24.86
C LYS A 770 -15.47 18.43 23.40
N HIS A 771 -16.38 17.59 22.89
CA HIS A 771 -16.23 17.00 21.55
C HIS A 771 -17.52 17.07 20.72
N GLU A 772 -18.40 18.03 21.00
CA GLU A 772 -19.68 18.23 20.29
C GLU A 772 -19.47 18.90 18.92
N SER A 773 -18.43 19.71 18.78
CA SER A 773 -18.05 20.40 17.53
C SER A 773 -16.53 20.59 17.47
N SER A 774 -15.99 20.90 16.29
CA SER A 774 -14.56 21.19 16.14
C SER A 774 -14.13 22.41 16.95
N ARG A 775 -14.98 23.45 17.04
CA ARG A 775 -14.71 24.64 17.87
C ARG A 775 -14.69 24.31 19.36
N ALA A 776 -15.69 23.59 19.87
CA ALA A 776 -15.73 23.17 21.27
C ALA A 776 -14.52 22.30 21.65
N LEU A 777 -14.08 21.44 20.72
CA LEU A 777 -12.86 20.66 20.90
C LEU A 777 -11.60 21.53 20.88
N ALA A 778 -11.50 22.49 19.96
CA ALA A 778 -10.38 23.44 19.93
C ALA A 778 -10.27 24.20 21.26
N ASP A 779 -11.36 24.84 21.69
CA ASP A 779 -11.40 25.65 22.91
C ASP A 779 -11.09 24.82 24.16
N SER A 780 -11.65 23.61 24.28
CA SER A 780 -11.35 22.74 25.42
C SER A 780 -9.92 22.19 25.40
N LEU A 781 -9.35 21.87 24.24
CA LEU A 781 -7.94 21.49 24.10
C LEU A 781 -7.00 22.64 24.48
N ASP A 782 -7.33 23.88 24.13
CA ASP A 782 -6.54 25.05 24.51
C ASP A 782 -6.53 25.26 26.04
N LEU A 783 -7.62 24.85 26.73
CA LEU A 783 -7.74 24.90 28.19
C LEU A 783 -7.09 23.68 28.90
N CYS A 784 -6.74 22.61 28.19
CA CYS A 784 -6.07 21.43 28.76
C CYS A 784 -4.57 21.71 29.02
N VAL A 785 -4.27 22.59 29.97
CA VAL A 785 -2.91 22.97 30.35
C VAL A 785 -2.58 22.54 31.78
N ASP A 786 -1.35 22.07 31.99
CA ASP A 786 -0.79 21.87 33.32
C ASP A 786 0.28 22.95 33.58
N PRO A 787 0.08 23.87 34.54
CA PRO A 787 1.06 24.92 34.85
C PRO A 787 2.44 24.38 35.25
N LYS A 788 2.51 23.15 35.77
CA LYS A 788 3.77 22.53 36.20
C LYS A 788 4.49 21.82 35.05
N GLU A 789 3.80 21.49 33.97
CA GLU A 789 4.34 20.71 32.87
C GLU A 789 3.87 21.25 31.52
N LYS A 790 4.72 22.07 30.88
CA LYS A 790 4.44 22.74 29.61
C LYS A 790 4.16 21.75 28.47
N PHE A 791 4.73 20.55 28.51
CA PHE A 791 4.52 19.56 27.45
C PHE A 791 3.14 18.90 27.53
N PHE A 792 2.44 18.98 28.66
CA PHE A 792 1.16 18.30 28.87
C PHE A 792 0.12 18.65 27.79
N ASN A 793 -0.02 19.92 27.41
CA ASN A 793 -0.96 20.31 26.36
C ASN A 793 -0.63 19.65 25.02
N THR A 794 0.66 19.61 24.66
CA THR A 794 1.14 18.94 23.44
C THR A 794 0.87 17.45 23.48
N LEU A 795 1.07 16.80 24.64
CA LEU A 795 0.74 15.38 24.84
C LEU A 795 -0.75 15.11 24.61
N VAL A 796 -1.63 15.92 25.19
CA VAL A 796 -3.08 15.80 25.01
C VAL A 796 -3.47 15.99 23.54
N ARG A 797 -2.86 16.95 22.83
CA ARG A 797 -3.08 17.13 21.38
C ARG A 797 -2.63 15.92 20.58
N ILE A 798 -1.47 15.34 20.88
CA ILE A 798 -0.99 14.10 20.23
C ILE A 798 -2.01 12.98 20.41
N MET A 799 -2.56 12.81 21.62
CA MET A 799 -3.58 11.80 21.89
C MET A 799 -4.91 12.10 21.21
N ALA A 800 -5.36 13.37 21.21
CA ALA A 800 -6.56 13.81 20.50
C ALA A 800 -6.46 13.55 18.98
N THR A 801 -5.28 13.73 18.38
CA THR A 801 -5.03 13.38 16.97
C THR A 801 -5.26 11.89 16.69
N ARG A 802 -5.01 11.00 17.66
CA ARG A 802 -5.27 9.55 17.50
C ARG A 802 -6.74 9.18 17.61
N CYS A 803 -7.53 10.02 18.28
CA CYS A 803 -8.98 9.88 18.35
C CYS A 803 -9.68 10.34 17.05
N MET A 804 -8.99 11.12 16.21
CA MET A 804 -9.51 11.58 14.92
C MET A 804 -9.66 10.47 13.88
N MET A 805 -10.54 10.71 12.91
CA MET A 805 -10.59 9.90 11.71
C MET A 805 -9.45 10.27 10.76
N SER A 806 -9.03 9.34 9.91
CA SER A 806 -8.15 9.69 8.79
C SER A 806 -8.94 10.51 7.77
N ALA A 807 -8.36 11.62 7.31
CA ALA A 807 -8.88 12.34 6.15
C ALA A 807 -8.82 11.46 4.89
N GLU A 808 -9.80 11.60 4.01
CA GLU A 808 -9.94 10.77 2.81
C GLU A 808 -10.26 11.60 1.57
N TYR A 809 -9.67 11.23 0.44
CA TYR A 809 -10.08 11.68 -0.88
C TYR A 809 -11.36 10.98 -1.31
N TYR A 810 -12.24 11.70 -1.98
CA TYR A 810 -13.52 11.19 -2.43
C TYR A 810 -14.01 11.94 -3.68
N VAL A 811 -15.03 11.38 -4.31
CA VAL A 811 -15.74 11.99 -5.45
C VAL A 811 -17.01 12.66 -4.95
N ALA A 812 -17.22 13.94 -5.28
CA ALA A 812 -18.33 14.75 -4.75
C ALA A 812 -19.70 14.05 -4.84
N GLY A 813 -20.03 13.41 -5.97
CA GLY A 813 -21.31 12.72 -6.14
C GLY A 813 -21.55 11.49 -5.26
N ASN A 814 -20.60 11.09 -4.40
CA ASN A 814 -20.79 10.01 -3.41
C ASN A 814 -21.42 10.50 -2.10
N PHE A 815 -21.39 11.81 -1.81
CA PHE A 815 -21.79 12.36 -0.52
C PHE A 815 -22.66 13.61 -0.72
N ALA A 816 -23.44 13.97 0.30
CA ALA A 816 -24.14 15.25 0.30
C ALA A 816 -23.18 16.40 0.68
N TYR A 817 -23.48 17.62 0.25
CA TYR A 817 -22.63 18.80 0.52
C TYR A 817 -22.24 18.99 2.00
N PRO A 818 -23.13 18.80 3.01
CA PRO A 818 -22.73 18.92 4.42
C PRO A 818 -21.66 17.91 4.86
N GLU A 819 -21.55 16.78 4.17
CA GLU A 819 -20.55 15.74 4.44
C GLU A 819 -19.19 16.03 3.78
N PHE A 820 -19.08 17.10 2.99
CA PHE A 820 -17.82 17.54 2.38
C PHE A 820 -16.88 18.18 3.39
N ARG A 821 -17.44 18.58 4.55
CA ARG A 821 -16.76 19.30 5.61
C ARG A 821 -15.44 18.63 6.01
N HIS A 822 -14.43 19.46 6.20
CA HIS A 822 -13.14 19.06 6.75
C HIS A 822 -13.05 19.45 8.22
N TYR A 823 -13.37 18.51 9.12
CA TYR A 823 -13.49 18.74 10.56
C TYR A 823 -12.27 19.44 11.17
N GLY A 824 -11.05 18.94 10.90
CA GLY A 824 -9.83 19.52 11.47
C GLY A 824 -9.44 20.90 10.94
N LEU A 825 -9.91 21.27 9.75
CA LEU A 825 -9.59 22.57 9.12
C LEU A 825 -10.72 23.59 9.29
N ALA A 826 -11.86 23.17 9.82
CA ALA A 826 -13.09 23.95 9.87
C ALA A 826 -13.53 24.54 8.50
N SER A 827 -13.25 23.83 7.40
CA SER A 827 -13.70 24.23 6.06
C SER A 827 -14.91 23.40 5.61
N GLU A 828 -15.84 24.02 4.88
CA GLU A 828 -17.00 23.34 4.28
C GLU A 828 -16.61 22.41 3.12
N ILE A 829 -15.64 22.83 2.33
CA ILE A 829 -15.15 22.10 1.17
C ILE A 829 -13.62 22.22 1.07
N TYR A 830 -12.96 21.16 0.63
CA TYR A 830 -11.50 21.12 0.54
C TYR A 830 -11.03 20.11 -0.50
N THR A 831 -9.88 20.35 -1.11
CA THR A 831 -9.16 19.43 -1.99
C THR A 831 -7.66 19.63 -1.85
N HIS A 832 -6.84 18.85 -2.55
CA HIS A 832 -5.42 19.14 -2.72
C HIS A 832 -5.16 19.54 -4.17
N PHE A 833 -4.43 20.64 -4.34
CA PHE A 833 -4.06 21.24 -5.63
C PHE A 833 -2.60 21.69 -5.67
N THR A 834 -2.02 22.01 -4.52
CA THR A 834 -0.76 22.76 -4.40
C THR A 834 0.52 21.94 -4.54
N SER A 835 0.45 20.63 -4.81
CA SER A 835 1.65 19.81 -4.94
C SER A 835 1.53 18.68 -5.98
N PRO A 836 1.29 19.01 -7.27
CA PRO A 836 1.10 18.04 -8.34
C PRO A 836 2.36 17.25 -8.72
N ILE A 837 3.57 17.69 -8.34
CA ILE A 837 4.80 16.92 -8.55
C ILE A 837 4.79 15.63 -7.71
N ARG A 838 4.26 15.73 -6.49
CA ARG A 838 4.33 14.67 -5.47
C ARG A 838 2.99 14.04 -5.10
N ARG A 839 1.86 14.52 -5.61
CA ARG A 839 0.53 13.95 -5.33
C ARG A 839 -0.31 13.84 -6.60
N TYR A 840 -0.81 12.64 -6.87
CA TYR A 840 -1.66 12.40 -8.04
C TYR A 840 -3.04 13.05 -7.90
N ALA A 841 -3.52 13.22 -6.67
CA ALA A 841 -4.76 13.95 -6.36
C ALA A 841 -4.74 15.37 -6.94
N ASP A 842 -3.64 16.07 -6.73
CA ASP A 842 -3.40 17.42 -7.20
C ASP A 842 -3.33 17.47 -8.72
N LEU A 843 -2.68 16.50 -9.37
CA LEU A 843 -2.69 16.40 -10.83
C LEU A 843 -4.12 16.22 -11.39
N VAL A 844 -4.98 15.44 -10.73
CA VAL A 844 -6.39 15.34 -11.11
C VAL A 844 -7.11 16.67 -10.90
N ALA A 845 -6.92 17.33 -9.74
CA ALA A 845 -7.51 18.64 -9.46
C ALA A 845 -7.06 19.70 -10.48
N HIS A 846 -5.80 19.69 -10.92
CA HIS A 846 -5.26 20.54 -11.98
C HIS A 846 -6.01 20.35 -13.30
N ARG A 847 -6.25 19.10 -13.71
CA ARG A 847 -6.98 18.80 -14.94
C ARG A 847 -8.44 19.26 -14.85
N MET A 848 -9.08 19.05 -13.69
CA MET A 848 -10.44 19.52 -13.46
C MET A 848 -10.53 21.05 -13.45
N LEU A 849 -9.56 21.73 -12.83
CA LEU A 849 -9.52 23.19 -12.79
C LEU A 849 -9.24 23.77 -14.18
N ALA A 850 -8.31 23.19 -14.96
CA ALA A 850 -8.05 23.59 -16.33
C ALA A 850 -9.30 23.51 -17.20
N ALA A 851 -10.11 22.46 -17.01
CA ALA A 851 -11.38 22.34 -17.70
C ALA A 851 -12.47 23.27 -17.15
N ALA A 852 -12.49 23.55 -15.85
CA ALA A 852 -13.43 24.49 -15.21
C ALA A 852 -13.21 25.95 -15.61
N ILE A 853 -12.05 26.28 -16.19
CA ILE A 853 -11.72 27.60 -16.76
C ILE A 853 -11.65 27.57 -18.29
N ASP A 854 -12.18 26.52 -18.92
CA ASP A 854 -12.24 26.35 -20.38
C ASP A 854 -10.86 26.38 -21.09
N TYR A 855 -9.78 26.03 -20.39
CA TYR A 855 -8.43 25.95 -20.97
C TYR A 855 -8.22 24.67 -21.80
N GLU A 856 -8.62 23.52 -21.26
CA GLU A 856 -8.56 22.21 -21.93
C GLU A 856 -9.85 21.42 -21.63
N GLN A 857 -10.30 20.57 -22.56
CA GLN A 857 -11.49 19.74 -22.29
C GLN A 857 -11.19 18.66 -21.25
N LEU A 858 -12.13 18.43 -20.33
CA LEU A 858 -12.02 17.35 -19.36
C LEU A 858 -12.10 15.98 -20.05
N ASP A 859 -11.09 15.14 -19.83
CA ASP A 859 -11.02 13.76 -20.34
C ASP A 859 -12.22 12.92 -19.89
N ALA A 860 -12.69 12.02 -20.78
CA ALA A 860 -13.85 11.19 -20.50
C ALA A 860 -13.68 10.27 -19.28
N SER A 861 -12.44 9.87 -18.95
CA SER A 861 -12.17 9.06 -17.75
C SER A 861 -12.52 9.77 -16.45
N MET A 862 -12.37 11.10 -16.41
CA MET A 862 -12.63 11.94 -15.23
C MET A 862 -14.09 12.36 -15.13
N ARG A 863 -14.89 12.17 -16.19
CA ARG A 863 -16.36 12.31 -16.11
C ARG A 863 -17.03 11.06 -15.55
N SER A 864 -16.28 9.95 -15.42
CA SER A 864 -16.80 8.69 -14.91
C SER A 864 -16.63 8.60 -13.39
N LYS A 865 -17.75 8.70 -12.66
CA LYS A 865 -17.80 8.51 -11.21
C LYS A 865 -17.12 7.22 -10.75
N GLY A 866 -17.36 6.10 -11.44
CA GLY A 866 -16.79 4.79 -11.09
C GLY A 866 -15.26 4.73 -11.26
N LYS A 867 -14.70 5.40 -12.27
CA LYS A 867 -13.24 5.46 -12.45
C LYS A 867 -12.58 6.33 -11.39
N LEU A 868 -13.14 7.53 -11.14
CA LEU A 868 -12.63 8.42 -10.11
C LEU A 868 -12.73 7.81 -8.70
N ASP A 869 -13.79 7.06 -8.41
CA ASP A 869 -13.92 6.33 -7.13
C ASP A 869 -12.79 5.30 -6.96
N GLY A 870 -12.42 4.61 -8.05
CA GLY A 870 -11.25 3.72 -8.06
C GLY A 870 -9.93 4.47 -7.81
N ILE A 871 -9.76 5.65 -8.43
CA ILE A 871 -8.59 6.51 -8.19
C ILE A 871 -8.53 6.95 -6.73
N CYS A 872 -9.62 7.50 -6.17
CA CYS A 872 -9.72 7.95 -4.78
C CYS A 872 -9.35 6.82 -3.80
N LYS A 873 -9.87 5.61 -4.01
CA LYS A 873 -9.52 4.43 -3.20
C LYS A 873 -8.02 4.13 -3.26
N ASN A 874 -7.41 4.16 -4.44
CA ASN A 874 -5.98 3.91 -4.59
C ASN A 874 -5.14 4.98 -3.87
N ILE A 875 -5.38 6.27 -4.14
CA ILE A 875 -4.59 7.36 -3.54
C ILE A 875 -4.77 7.44 -2.02
N ASN A 876 -5.93 7.06 -1.48
CA ASN A 876 -6.13 6.96 -0.02
C ASN A 876 -5.24 5.88 0.61
N VAL A 877 -5.16 4.70 -0.02
CA VAL A 877 -4.28 3.62 0.44
C VAL A 877 -2.82 4.03 0.32
N ARG A 878 -2.40 4.54 -0.85
CA ARG A 878 -1.02 4.99 -1.10
C ARG A 878 -0.59 6.08 -0.14
N HIS A 879 -1.45 7.06 0.14
CA HIS A 879 -1.17 8.13 1.10
C HIS A 879 -0.96 7.61 2.52
N ARG A 880 -1.83 6.70 3.00
CA ARG A 880 -1.69 6.10 4.33
C ARG A 880 -0.39 5.30 4.45
N ASN A 881 -0.10 4.49 3.44
CA ASN A 881 1.10 3.67 3.39
C ASN A 881 2.37 4.54 3.39
N ALA A 882 2.39 5.62 2.60
CA ALA A 882 3.49 6.58 2.57
C ALA A 882 3.76 7.22 3.95
N GLN A 883 2.70 7.61 4.67
CA GLN A 883 2.83 8.16 6.02
C GLN A 883 3.36 7.13 7.03
N GLN A 884 2.89 5.88 6.95
CA GLN A 884 3.35 4.80 7.84
C GLN A 884 4.81 4.44 7.56
N ALA A 885 5.21 4.38 6.28
CA ALA A 885 6.59 4.17 5.87
C ALA A 885 7.52 5.28 6.35
N GLY A 886 7.13 6.56 6.20
CA GLY A 886 7.91 7.68 6.69
C GLY A 886 8.14 7.62 8.21
N ARG A 887 7.09 7.29 8.98
CA ARG A 887 7.20 7.10 10.44
C ARG A 887 8.10 5.93 10.82
N ALA A 888 7.93 4.78 10.17
CA ALA A 888 8.77 3.61 10.41
C ALA A 888 10.24 3.85 10.03
N SER A 889 10.50 4.69 9.03
CA SER A 889 11.85 5.09 8.63
C SER A 889 12.48 5.96 9.73
N ILE A 890 11.77 6.95 10.24
CA ILE A 890 12.24 7.77 11.37
C ILE A 890 12.55 6.87 12.57
N GLU A 891 11.65 5.94 12.93
CA GLU A 891 11.85 5.01 14.04
C GLU A 891 13.14 4.17 13.88
N TYR A 892 13.37 3.63 12.68
CA TYR A 892 14.59 2.88 12.36
C TYR A 892 15.86 3.73 12.53
N TYR A 893 15.88 4.93 11.94
CA TYR A 893 17.06 5.79 11.99
C TYR A 893 17.32 6.38 13.38
N VAL A 894 16.28 6.64 14.16
CA VAL A 894 16.41 6.99 15.59
C VAL A 894 17.04 5.82 16.35
N GLY A 895 16.59 4.58 16.11
CA GLY A 895 17.20 3.39 16.71
C GLY A 895 18.69 3.26 16.36
N GLN A 896 19.07 3.55 15.12
CA GLN A 896 20.47 3.53 14.69
C GLN A 896 21.30 4.67 15.32
N ALA A 897 20.75 5.87 15.47
CA ALA A 897 21.41 7.00 16.14
C ALA A 897 21.71 6.70 17.63
N LEU A 898 20.92 5.82 18.23
CA LEU A 898 21.03 5.37 19.62
C LEU A 898 21.87 4.10 19.78
N LYS A 899 22.35 3.49 18.69
CA LYS A 899 23.08 2.22 18.72
C LYS A 899 24.37 2.35 19.56
N GLY A 900 24.50 1.49 20.57
CA GLY A 900 25.62 1.50 21.52
C GLY A 900 25.63 2.68 22.50
N ARG A 901 24.58 3.52 22.50
CA ARG A 901 24.44 4.66 23.41
C ARG A 901 23.38 4.34 24.47
N ILE A 902 23.64 4.79 25.69
CA ILE A 902 22.66 4.76 26.79
C ILE A 902 22.39 6.20 27.16
N ILE A 903 21.13 6.61 27.04
CA ILE A 903 20.71 8.00 27.29
C ILE A 903 19.53 7.96 28.26
N GLU A 904 19.50 8.86 29.23
CA GLU A 904 18.35 9.07 30.11
C GLU A 904 17.60 10.32 29.65
N GLU A 905 16.30 10.18 29.45
CA GLU A 905 15.43 11.25 28.96
C GLU A 905 14.10 11.27 29.68
N GLU A 906 13.44 12.43 29.62
CA GLU A 906 12.09 12.59 30.13
C GLU A 906 11.08 11.97 29.16
N GLY A 907 10.17 11.17 29.72
CA GLY A 907 9.07 10.55 29.00
C GLY A 907 7.74 10.75 29.70
N PHE A 908 6.65 10.54 28.96
CA PHE A 908 5.28 10.69 29.45
C PHE A 908 4.50 9.40 29.26
N VAL A 909 3.86 8.94 30.33
CA VAL A 909 2.99 7.74 30.28
C VAL A 909 1.72 8.07 29.51
N MET A 910 1.53 7.41 28.36
CA MET A 910 0.36 7.62 27.49
C MET A 910 -0.70 6.54 27.59
N LYS A 911 -0.34 5.35 28.06
CA LYS A 911 -1.28 4.24 28.22
C LYS A 911 -0.80 3.33 29.34
N VAL A 912 -1.74 2.84 30.15
CA VAL A 912 -1.47 1.89 31.23
C VAL A 912 -2.26 0.62 30.96
N PHE A 913 -1.60 -0.52 31.13
CA PHE A 913 -2.16 -1.86 31.00
C PHE A 913 -2.01 -2.60 32.32
N SER A 914 -2.67 -3.75 32.44
CA SER A 914 -2.56 -4.58 33.65
C SER A 914 -1.17 -5.19 33.86
N ASN A 915 -0.37 -5.30 32.81
CA ASN A 915 0.96 -5.91 32.81
C ASN A 915 2.05 -5.03 32.15
N GLY A 916 1.85 -3.72 32.09
CA GLY A 916 2.82 -2.78 31.54
C GLY A 916 2.24 -1.41 31.23
N PHE A 917 3.03 -0.54 30.63
CA PHE A 917 2.60 0.82 30.26
C PHE A 917 3.43 1.36 29.09
N VAL A 918 2.86 2.28 28.31
CA VAL A 918 3.49 2.90 27.14
C VAL A 918 3.98 4.29 27.51
N VAL A 919 5.25 4.56 27.21
CA VAL A 919 5.89 5.86 27.42
C VAL A 919 6.21 6.50 26.07
N PHE A 920 5.90 7.79 25.95
CA PHE A 920 6.31 8.64 24.84
C PHE A 920 7.50 9.50 25.24
N VAL A 921 8.56 9.50 24.42
CA VAL A 921 9.75 10.34 24.63
C VAL A 921 9.76 11.49 23.61
N PRO A 922 9.46 12.73 24.02
CA PRO A 922 9.28 13.85 23.08
C PRO A 922 10.52 14.18 22.26
N ARG A 923 11.71 14.10 22.84
CA ARG A 923 12.98 14.43 22.18
C ARG A 923 13.19 13.63 20.89
N PHE A 924 12.83 12.35 20.92
CA PHE A 924 13.03 11.42 19.80
C PHE A 924 11.73 11.12 19.05
N GLY A 925 10.58 11.55 19.57
CA GLY A 925 9.27 11.25 18.98
C GLY A 925 8.94 9.75 18.97
N ILE A 926 9.53 8.98 19.89
CA ILE A 926 9.36 7.52 19.97
C ILE A 926 8.37 7.13 21.06
N GLU A 927 7.69 6.02 20.82
CA GLU A 927 6.77 5.38 21.76
C GLU A 927 7.27 3.96 22.01
N SER A 928 7.38 3.55 23.27
CA SER A 928 7.72 2.16 23.57
C SER A 928 6.97 1.65 24.80
N LEU A 929 6.76 0.34 24.80
CA LEU A 929 6.10 -0.39 25.87
C LEU A 929 7.14 -0.84 26.90
N ILE A 930 6.89 -0.54 28.17
CA ILE A 930 7.63 -1.07 29.31
C ILE A 930 6.74 -2.13 29.99
N ARG A 931 7.21 -3.38 30.02
CA ARG A 931 6.48 -4.50 30.63
C ARG A 931 6.91 -4.68 32.08
N LEU A 932 6.10 -5.36 32.89
CA LEU A 932 6.45 -5.64 34.29
C LEU A 932 7.78 -6.40 34.41
N ARG A 933 7.99 -7.44 33.59
CA ARG A 933 9.28 -8.17 33.52
C ARG A 933 10.49 -7.30 33.15
N ASP A 934 10.26 -6.17 32.48
CA ASP A 934 11.33 -5.23 32.12
C ASP A 934 11.70 -4.32 33.30
N LEU A 935 10.91 -4.33 34.40
CA LEU A 935 11.16 -3.54 35.60
C LEU A 935 12.12 -4.23 36.59
N ALA A 936 12.03 -5.56 36.75
CA ALA A 936 12.86 -6.37 37.65
C ALA A 936 12.78 -7.88 37.32
N ASP A 937 13.78 -8.64 37.77
CA ASP A 937 13.82 -10.11 37.76
C ASP A 937 14.01 -10.60 39.21
N PRO A 938 13.07 -11.38 39.81
CA PRO A 938 11.83 -11.91 39.22
C PRO A 938 10.81 -10.82 38.85
N GLU A 939 9.90 -11.12 37.92
CA GLU A 939 8.82 -10.20 37.49
C GLU A 939 7.98 -9.75 38.71
N PRO A 940 7.74 -8.45 38.90
CA PRO A 940 6.98 -7.94 40.04
C PRO A 940 5.49 -8.27 39.91
N ASP A 941 4.85 -8.50 41.05
CA ASP A 941 3.40 -8.57 41.13
C ASP A 941 2.79 -7.20 40.81
N ALA A 942 1.59 -7.17 40.24
CA ALA A 942 0.93 -5.91 39.88
C ALA A 942 -0.57 -5.88 40.20
N ALA A 943 -1.00 -4.73 40.71
CA ALA A 943 -2.39 -4.33 40.85
C ALA A 943 -2.68 -3.15 39.90
N PHE A 944 -3.59 -3.36 38.95
CA PHE A 944 -4.04 -2.34 38.03
C PHE A 944 -5.42 -1.84 38.42
N ASP A 945 -5.48 -0.56 38.73
CA ASP A 945 -6.72 0.19 38.94
C ASP A 945 -7.13 0.82 37.61
N ALA A 946 -8.09 0.18 36.94
CA ALA A 946 -8.60 0.63 35.65
C ALA A 946 -9.42 1.92 35.75
N GLU A 947 -10.05 2.20 36.90
CA GLU A 947 -10.86 3.40 37.10
C GLU A 947 -9.98 4.64 37.23
N ASN A 948 -8.87 4.52 37.97
CA ASN A 948 -7.94 5.63 38.20
C ASN A 948 -6.72 5.64 37.27
N TYR A 949 -6.63 4.67 36.35
CA TYR A 949 -5.50 4.45 35.42
C TYR A 949 -4.14 4.40 36.15
N VAL A 950 -4.08 3.64 37.24
CA VAL A 950 -2.88 3.47 38.08
C VAL A 950 -2.43 2.01 38.07
N LEU A 951 -1.15 1.80 37.79
CA LEU A 951 -0.48 0.52 37.95
C LEU A 951 0.44 0.59 39.17
N LYS A 952 0.20 -0.28 40.15
CA LYS A 952 1.07 -0.46 41.32
C LYS A 952 1.76 -1.80 41.23
N THR A 953 3.08 -1.80 41.37
CA THR A 953 3.89 -3.03 41.43
C THR A 953 4.34 -3.29 42.86
N SER A 954 4.47 -4.56 43.23
CA SER A 954 4.93 -5.02 44.55
C SER A 954 5.95 -6.16 44.42
N GLY A 955 6.70 -6.44 45.50
CA GLY A 955 7.67 -7.55 45.52
C GLY A 955 9.05 -7.12 45.05
N SER A 956 9.50 -7.62 43.90
CA SER A 956 10.88 -7.41 43.40
C SER A 956 11.21 -5.95 43.09
N ARG A 957 10.21 -5.14 42.73
CA ARG A 957 10.34 -3.69 42.57
C ARG A 957 9.01 -2.99 42.81
N GLU A 958 8.98 -2.09 43.78
CA GLU A 958 7.79 -1.30 44.11
C GLU A 958 7.79 0.03 43.37
N VAL A 959 6.81 0.21 42.49
CA VAL A 959 6.62 1.43 41.72
C VAL A 959 5.13 1.69 41.56
N GLN A 960 4.74 2.96 41.62
CA GLN A 960 3.41 3.41 41.20
C GLN A 960 3.54 4.26 39.94
N VAL A 961 2.94 3.79 38.85
CA VAL A 961 2.89 4.50 37.57
C VAL A 961 1.45 4.90 37.28
N GLU A 962 1.23 6.13 36.86
CA GLU A 962 -0.08 6.62 36.46
C GLU A 962 -0.09 7.26 35.07
N LEU A 963 -1.27 7.31 34.45
CA LEU A 963 -1.47 7.99 33.18
C LEU A 963 -1.10 9.49 33.25
N PHE A 964 -0.47 10.00 32.19
CA PHE A 964 0.07 11.36 32.06
C PHE A 964 1.21 11.71 33.03
N GLN A 965 1.76 10.71 33.73
CA GLN A 965 2.89 10.93 34.61
C GLN A 965 4.16 11.17 33.79
N LYS A 966 4.93 12.15 34.25
CA LYS A 966 6.31 12.35 33.80
C LYS A 966 7.22 11.33 34.49
N VAL A 967 8.00 10.62 33.70
CA VAL A 967 8.94 9.59 34.14
C VAL A 967 10.31 9.85 33.52
N VAL A 968 11.37 9.35 34.17
CA VAL A 968 12.70 9.30 33.56
C VAL A 968 12.89 7.89 33.04
N VAL A 969 13.15 7.78 31.74
CA VAL A 969 13.42 6.51 31.08
C VAL A 969 14.84 6.48 30.57
N ARG A 970 15.48 5.33 30.75
CA ARG A 970 16.72 4.99 30.09
C ARG A 970 16.39 4.38 28.75
N ILE A 971 17.05 4.90 27.73
CA ILE A 971 16.91 4.54 26.34
C ILE A 971 18.17 3.79 25.95
N SER A 972 18.01 2.55 25.54
CA SER A 972 19.10 1.71 25.04
C SER A 972 18.64 0.96 23.78
N ASP A 973 19.59 0.61 22.93
CA ASP A 973 19.32 -0.37 21.87
C ASP A 973 19.43 -1.78 22.45
N VAL A 974 18.42 -2.61 22.16
CA VAL A 974 18.47 -4.05 22.48
C VAL A 974 18.13 -4.82 21.22
N MET A 975 18.95 -5.83 20.92
CA MET A 975 18.63 -6.83 19.93
C MET A 975 17.54 -7.73 20.50
N GLU A 976 16.34 -7.66 19.93
CA GLU A 976 15.23 -8.49 20.35
C GLU A 976 15.48 -9.94 19.92
N GLU A 977 15.62 -10.87 20.88
CA GLU A 977 15.98 -12.28 20.62
C GLU A 977 15.08 -12.99 19.60
N SER A 978 13.78 -12.66 19.57
CA SER A 978 12.81 -13.26 18.65
C SER A 978 12.94 -12.69 17.23
N THR A 979 13.28 -11.40 17.10
CA THR A 979 13.27 -10.73 15.81
C THR A 979 14.66 -10.52 15.22
N ASN A 980 15.72 -10.75 16.01
CA ASN A 980 17.09 -10.30 15.75
C ASN A 980 17.16 -8.84 15.24
N LYS A 981 16.14 -8.05 15.56
CA LYS A 981 16.02 -6.64 15.21
C LYS A 981 16.45 -5.82 16.42
N ARG A 982 17.34 -4.86 16.22
CA ARG A 982 17.54 -3.81 17.22
C ARG A 982 16.30 -2.95 17.31
N LYS A 983 15.77 -2.84 18.53
CA LYS A 983 14.70 -1.92 18.87
C LYS A 983 15.18 -1.01 19.98
N VAL A 984 14.55 0.15 20.05
CA VAL A 984 14.70 1.02 21.21
C VAL A 984 13.96 0.38 22.39
N LYS A 985 14.71 -0.04 23.40
CA LYS A 985 14.15 -0.47 24.68
C LYS A 985 14.11 0.73 25.62
N LEU A 986 12.96 0.93 26.24
CA LEU A 986 12.81 1.86 27.34
C LEU A 986 12.83 1.08 28.64
N GLU A 987 13.65 1.54 29.58
CA GLU A 987 13.69 1.04 30.96
C GLU A 987 13.32 2.18 31.90
N LEU A 988 12.43 1.91 32.85
CA LEU A 988 12.07 2.93 33.83
C LEU A 988 13.24 3.13 34.81
N VAL A 989 13.73 4.37 34.91
CA VAL A 989 14.76 4.75 35.89
C VAL A 989 14.08 5.23 37.15
N SER A 990 13.29 6.32 37.05
CA SER A 990 12.59 6.92 38.18
C SER A 990 11.24 7.49 37.77
N VAL A 991 10.37 7.64 38.77
CA VAL A 991 9.05 8.23 38.64
C VAL A 991 9.08 9.63 39.26
N GLY A 992 9.57 10.59 38.49
CA GLY A 992 9.55 12.03 38.79
C GLY A 992 10.48 12.54 39.91
N GLY A 993 11.54 13.25 39.51
CA GLY A 993 12.09 14.43 40.20
C GLY A 993 12.66 14.32 41.61
N LYS A 994 12.96 13.12 42.12
CA LYS A 994 13.87 12.91 43.25
C LYS A 994 14.90 11.82 42.92
#